data_AF-A0A372RM66-F1
#
_entry.id   AF-A0A372RM66-F1
#
_cell.length_a   1.000
_cell.length_b   1.000
_cell.length_c   1.000
_cell.angle_alpha   90.00
_cell.angle_beta   90.00
_cell.angle_gamma   90.00
#
_symmetry.space_group_name_H-M   'P 1'
#
loop_
_entity.id
_entity.type
_entity.pdbx_description
1 polymer ?
#
loop_
_entity_poly.entity_id
_entity_poly.type
_entity_poly.pdbx_seq_one_letter_code
_entity_poly.pdbx_strand_id
1 'polypeptide(L)'
;MNINLESKTFTFHIHLPEGIEKIGQPIILGSVEELGFWETPIVKLLQPFSKNPTHWQSEPITISVSTTERNRIQYRFAIHVQSPALYGNEEKNIFEGDGDKDNRILDTERENQYAIWKNNSNLSQRLNLAQVKDCAFVDYIFNSIRAYNLKDKIMEYRHLLNLYDDITIRASNLEYIINNTDNKLKEKRIFLCLLLGYDILRRNLNYELPTSFSSELLLDALDNYDLETFPSDIKVPIHTAITTLVQHNASRYYFHWVKIFTIATKVDPKYSFIYHLNTLKYPNDEFLENFIKEVEIIGPYIKDVEFEIYINIAKWLIQLCHNNDSLIKLWNDILLHNDEIDKNIVKFLINQFQKNISKDDVIALEIHSKKIIIPKNYQDNVAEIFRNHILFLLEDPIRKWEDQDIFAIRNILQDDSLNWSSDDAILSLEFISRSCNLKLLDIFPELLDNFFRNNFSDTKKKRLPSICTNWFTLLLLILNVSNECNFISLIFYQLERMHPLLSHRKNIWQNFTTIAIENLKACPESQIINAIKLVDQIKEKEIKELFSDIIKEMIFKTIQQIDDRLIDKIFMICGCESNKLLEVPNTMIEDILCYILDGLQRKSNLSDTSEKYLNIIKFGKFWILILNATGNVEKLNENSYFKHIQMSTAKINSLLIEKSINIQLLQQLLKYSDEQLFQYLDETIGKKKSLGEFYNELCSASKIIDVNDFTQDLKKRMHNLDNVILNQTMLSDHWLFHEKVLNSAILYYKFNQSQIFRDIIEYVKIFSQQRNNCASSYLYISNETVNYYVSGGNGIQIYVEEKGNTILFTSGYMYHDNLHPLWYDTEFGEIFHLVRWDYRGTGRSDKPRDAKAD
;
A
#
# COMPACT_ATOMS: atom_id res chain seq x y z
N MET A 1 -0.48 97.69 -54.40
CA MET A 1 -0.68 96.37 -53.77
C MET A 1 -1.64 96.56 -52.61
N ASN A 2 -2.70 95.76 -52.51
CA ASN A 2 -3.50 95.74 -51.29
C ASN A 2 -2.78 94.83 -50.29
N ILE A 3 -2.29 95.41 -49.20
CA ILE A 3 -1.78 94.63 -48.07
C ILE A 3 -3.02 94.05 -47.39
N ASN A 4 -3.21 92.73 -47.48
CA ASN A 4 -4.27 92.07 -46.75
C ASN A 4 -3.83 91.96 -45.28
N LEU A 5 -4.48 92.74 -44.42
CA LEU A 5 -4.27 92.77 -42.97
C LEU A 5 -5.23 91.77 -42.32
N GLU A 6 -4.67 90.82 -41.58
CA GLU A 6 -5.38 89.78 -40.84
C GLU A 6 -5.42 90.21 -39.37
N SER A 7 -6.55 90.76 -38.92
CA SER A 7 -6.73 91.12 -37.50
C SER A 7 -6.84 89.86 -36.65
N LYS A 8 -5.86 89.66 -35.76
CA LYS A 8 -5.81 88.51 -34.83
C LYS A 8 -5.80 88.98 -33.38
N THR A 9 -6.40 88.20 -32.49
CA THR A 9 -6.45 88.52 -31.07
C THR A 9 -5.37 87.76 -30.30
N PHE A 10 -4.61 88.48 -29.49
CA PHE A 10 -3.49 87.97 -28.71
C PHE A 10 -3.68 88.28 -27.22
N THR A 11 -3.30 87.34 -26.36
CA THR A 11 -3.24 87.51 -24.90
C THR A 11 -1.82 87.27 -24.45
N PHE A 12 -1.24 88.23 -23.73
CA PHE A 12 0.14 88.16 -23.29
C PHE A 12 0.19 87.74 -21.82
N HIS A 13 1.01 86.75 -21.51
CA HIS A 13 1.18 86.16 -20.19
C HIS A 13 2.65 86.25 -19.79
N ILE A 14 2.95 86.86 -18.65
CA ILE A 14 4.32 86.98 -18.14
C ILE A 14 4.43 86.63 -16.66
N HIS A 15 5.49 85.92 -16.31
CA HIS A 15 5.99 85.86 -14.95
C HIS A 15 6.98 86.99 -14.66
N LEU A 16 6.62 87.84 -13.70
CA LEU A 16 7.40 88.95 -13.15
C LEU A 16 7.95 88.60 -11.75
N PRO A 17 9.04 89.25 -11.29
CA PRO A 17 9.50 89.10 -9.91
C PRO A 17 8.43 89.48 -8.88
N GLU A 18 8.42 88.80 -7.73
CA GLU A 18 7.51 89.13 -6.63
C GLU A 18 7.78 90.55 -6.08
N GLY A 19 6.72 91.31 -5.79
CA GLY A 19 6.83 92.69 -5.30
C GLY A 19 6.84 93.77 -6.39
N ILE A 20 6.70 93.40 -7.67
CA ILE A 20 6.73 94.34 -8.80
C ILE A 20 5.60 95.39 -8.74
N GLU A 21 4.45 95.03 -8.15
CA GLU A 21 3.29 95.91 -7.92
C GLU A 21 3.59 97.10 -7.00
N LYS A 22 4.68 97.02 -6.22
CA LYS A 22 5.16 98.11 -5.34
C LYS A 22 6.10 99.09 -6.08
N ILE A 23 6.51 98.77 -7.31
CA ILE A 23 7.41 99.60 -8.13
C ILE A 23 6.62 100.39 -9.18
N GLY A 24 5.60 99.78 -9.80
CA GLY A 24 4.76 100.43 -10.80
C GLY A 24 3.81 99.45 -11.48
N GLN A 25 3.06 99.95 -12.47
CA GLN A 25 2.11 99.16 -13.24
C GLN A 25 2.85 98.37 -14.35
N PRO A 26 2.78 97.03 -14.39
CA PRO A 26 3.35 96.28 -15.50
C PRO A 26 2.53 96.49 -16.80
N ILE A 27 3.23 96.63 -17.92
CA ILE A 27 2.71 97.03 -19.23
C ILE A 27 3.42 96.29 -20.37
N ILE A 28 2.89 96.43 -21.58
CA ILE A 28 3.52 95.98 -22.82
C ILE A 28 3.66 97.17 -23.78
N LEU A 29 4.82 97.23 -24.43
CA LEU A 29 5.16 98.23 -25.44
C LEU A 29 5.77 97.52 -26.65
N GLY A 30 5.48 97.99 -27.86
CA GLY A 30 5.94 97.36 -29.09
C GLY A 30 5.82 98.21 -30.35
N SER A 31 6.23 97.65 -31.49
CA SER A 31 6.47 98.34 -32.75
C SER A 31 5.21 98.67 -33.58
N VAL A 32 4.01 98.57 -33.00
CA VAL A 32 2.71 98.76 -33.67
C VAL A 32 1.80 99.65 -32.83
N GLU A 33 0.75 100.21 -33.44
CA GLU A 33 -0.17 101.16 -32.81
C GLU A 33 -0.89 100.52 -31.61
N GLU A 34 -1.32 99.27 -31.75
CA GLU A 34 -2.02 98.50 -30.71
C GLU A 34 -1.11 98.15 -29.51
N LEU A 35 0.21 98.32 -29.67
CA LEU A 35 1.23 98.21 -28.61
C LEU A 35 1.96 99.56 -28.36
N GLY A 36 1.36 100.67 -28.79
CA GLY A 36 1.76 102.03 -28.41
C GLY A 36 3.03 102.61 -29.04
N PHE A 37 3.54 102.01 -30.13
CA PHE A 37 4.76 102.45 -30.84
C PHE A 37 5.98 102.69 -29.92
N TRP A 38 6.21 101.79 -28.96
CA TRP A 38 7.25 101.88 -27.91
C TRP A 38 7.13 103.03 -26.90
N GLU A 39 6.29 104.03 -27.15
CA GLU A 39 6.18 105.25 -26.33
C GLU A 39 4.99 105.20 -25.36
N THR A 40 3.80 104.83 -25.84
CA THR A 40 2.53 105.01 -25.11
C THR A 40 2.06 103.75 -24.38
N PRO A 41 1.85 103.77 -23.05
CA PRO A 41 1.57 102.58 -22.25
C PRO A 41 0.09 102.14 -22.32
N ILE A 42 -0.36 101.78 -23.52
CA ILE A 42 -1.75 101.38 -23.83
C ILE A 42 -2.10 100.05 -23.15
N VAL A 43 -1.25 99.02 -23.37
CA VAL A 43 -1.51 97.67 -22.86
C VAL A 43 -1.02 97.53 -21.42
N LYS A 44 -1.97 97.36 -20.50
CA LYS A 44 -1.72 97.07 -19.08
C LYS A 44 -1.88 95.59 -18.79
N LEU A 45 -1.07 95.10 -17.85
CA LEU A 45 -1.18 93.75 -17.31
C LEU A 45 -1.91 93.76 -15.97
N LEU A 46 -2.64 92.68 -15.69
CA LEU A 46 -3.36 92.43 -14.43
C LEU A 46 -2.93 91.07 -13.88
N GLN A 47 -3.01 90.85 -12.56
CA GLN A 47 -2.84 89.51 -11.97
C GLN A 47 -4.17 88.74 -12.08
N PRO A 48 -4.27 87.65 -12.89
CA PRO A 48 -5.53 86.93 -13.05
C PRO A 48 -5.83 85.98 -11.87
N PHE A 49 -4.81 85.60 -11.08
CA PHE A 49 -4.94 84.63 -9.98
C PHE A 49 -4.22 85.12 -8.72
N SER A 50 -4.95 85.36 -7.65
CA SER A 50 -4.40 85.78 -6.34
C SER A 50 -3.49 84.75 -5.66
N LYS A 51 -3.44 83.50 -6.16
CA LYS A 51 -2.54 82.45 -5.69
C LYS A 51 -1.12 82.54 -6.25
N ASN A 52 -0.95 83.12 -7.43
CA ASN A 52 0.29 83.08 -8.21
C ASN A 52 0.77 84.53 -8.44
N PRO A 53 1.34 85.21 -7.42
CA PRO A 53 1.58 86.66 -7.43
C PRO A 53 2.61 87.12 -8.47
N THR A 54 3.44 86.20 -8.97
CA THR A 54 4.38 86.46 -10.06
C THR A 54 3.69 86.48 -11.43
N HIS A 55 2.46 85.97 -11.57
CA HIS A 55 1.77 85.82 -12.86
C HIS A 55 0.93 87.04 -13.23
N TRP A 56 1.17 87.58 -14.42
CA TRP A 56 0.51 88.75 -14.97
C TRP A 56 0.04 88.49 -16.41
N GLN A 57 -1.16 88.93 -16.74
CA GLN A 57 -1.84 88.67 -18.00
C GLN A 57 -2.44 89.97 -18.57
N SER A 58 -2.45 90.14 -19.88
CA SER A 58 -3.17 91.23 -20.56
C SER A 58 -4.65 90.88 -20.78
N GLU A 59 -5.50 91.89 -20.96
CA GLU A 59 -6.75 91.64 -21.69
C GLU A 59 -6.43 91.20 -23.14
N PRO A 60 -7.34 90.49 -23.84
CA PRO A 60 -7.12 90.08 -25.23
C PRO A 60 -7.08 91.31 -26.17
N ILE A 61 -5.95 91.51 -26.86
CA ILE A 61 -5.72 92.65 -27.76
C ILE A 61 -5.80 92.18 -29.21
N THR A 62 -6.63 92.83 -30.02
CA THR A 62 -6.63 92.60 -31.47
C THR A 62 -5.50 93.40 -32.11
N ILE A 63 -4.60 92.74 -32.84
CA ILE A 63 -3.45 93.33 -33.55
C ILE A 63 -3.56 93.03 -35.04
N SER A 64 -3.25 94.02 -35.88
CA SER A 64 -3.35 93.99 -37.34
C SER A 64 -2.11 93.34 -37.97
N VAL A 65 -2.17 92.04 -38.28
CA VAL A 65 -1.00 91.30 -38.81
C VAL A 65 -0.95 91.40 -40.34
N SER A 66 0.16 91.88 -40.89
CA SER A 66 0.35 91.89 -42.35
C SER A 66 0.81 90.52 -42.87
N THR A 67 0.16 90.07 -43.95
CA THR A 67 0.46 88.78 -44.60
C THR A 67 1.86 88.71 -45.21
N THR A 68 2.50 89.85 -45.47
CA THR A 68 3.88 89.97 -45.98
C THR A 68 4.97 89.99 -44.91
N GLU A 69 4.64 90.23 -43.63
CA GLU A 69 5.63 90.48 -42.58
C GLU A 69 5.37 89.73 -41.26
N ARG A 70 4.88 88.48 -41.35
CA ARG A 70 4.46 87.62 -40.22
C ARG A 70 5.48 87.44 -39.06
N ASN A 71 6.73 87.88 -39.24
CA ASN A 71 7.83 87.77 -38.26
C ASN A 71 8.41 89.15 -37.80
N ARG A 72 7.76 90.30 -38.08
CA ARG A 72 8.34 91.63 -37.82
C ARG A 72 7.80 92.42 -36.62
N ILE A 73 6.64 92.06 -36.06
CA ILE A 73 6.10 92.76 -34.89
C ILE A 73 6.97 92.45 -33.67
N GLN A 74 7.57 93.49 -33.09
CA GLN A 74 8.42 93.39 -31.90
C GLN A 74 7.75 94.02 -30.68
N TYR A 75 8.02 93.46 -29.50
CA TYR A 75 7.50 93.96 -28.22
C TYR A 75 8.45 93.68 -27.05
N ARG A 76 8.29 94.40 -25.94
CA ARG A 76 8.89 94.10 -24.62
C ARG A 76 7.87 94.37 -23.52
N PHE A 77 8.02 93.60 -22.45
CA PHE A 77 7.39 93.93 -21.19
C PHE A 77 8.13 95.07 -20.49
N ALA A 78 7.40 95.95 -19.81
CA ALA A 78 7.97 97.06 -19.05
C ALA A 78 7.17 97.34 -17.78
N ILE A 79 7.78 98.06 -16.84
CA ILE A 79 7.11 98.57 -15.63
C ILE A 79 6.97 100.08 -15.78
N HIS A 80 5.74 100.58 -15.79
CA HIS A 80 5.43 102.01 -15.85
C HIS A 80 5.43 102.59 -14.43
N VAL A 81 6.40 103.44 -14.14
CA VAL A 81 6.60 104.05 -12.82
C VAL A 81 6.08 105.49 -12.83
N GLN A 82 4.92 105.70 -12.20
CA GLN A 82 4.35 107.01 -11.94
C GLN A 82 4.86 107.53 -10.59
N SER A 83 5.59 108.66 -10.60
CA SER A 83 6.00 109.34 -9.36
C SER A 83 4.94 110.38 -8.94
N PRO A 84 4.77 110.68 -7.63
CA PRO A 84 3.97 111.81 -7.20
C PRO A 84 4.54 113.12 -7.76
N ALA A 85 3.68 113.96 -8.36
CA ALA A 85 4.07 115.14 -9.14
C ALA A 85 4.77 116.28 -8.35
N LEU A 86 5.15 116.07 -7.09
CA LEU A 86 5.80 117.06 -6.22
C LEU A 86 7.32 117.18 -6.43
N TYR A 87 7.97 116.21 -7.09
CA TYR A 87 9.44 116.17 -7.24
C TYR A 87 9.91 115.77 -8.65
N GLY A 88 9.47 116.53 -9.67
CA GLY A 88 10.24 116.83 -10.90
C GLY A 88 10.75 115.69 -11.79
N ASN A 89 10.47 114.42 -11.50
CA ASN A 89 10.91 113.27 -12.28
C ASN A 89 9.81 112.84 -13.25
N GLU A 90 10.20 112.63 -14.52
CA GLU A 90 9.34 112.22 -15.62
C GLU A 90 8.78 110.80 -15.40
N GLU A 91 7.61 110.50 -15.98
CA GLU A 91 7.08 109.12 -16.04
C GLU A 91 8.09 108.23 -16.77
N LYS A 92 8.43 107.08 -16.20
CA LYS A 92 9.47 106.20 -16.77
C LYS A 92 8.99 104.77 -16.97
N ASN A 93 9.09 104.32 -18.21
CA ASN A 93 8.93 102.91 -18.59
C ASN A 93 10.26 102.18 -18.37
N ILE A 94 10.27 101.18 -17.48
CA ILE A 94 11.43 100.34 -17.19
C ILE A 94 11.26 99.00 -17.90
N PHE A 95 11.84 98.89 -19.09
CA PHE A 95 11.76 97.69 -19.95
C PHE A 95 12.55 96.50 -19.42
N GLU A 96 12.10 95.28 -19.72
CA GLU A 96 12.89 94.06 -19.54
C GLU A 96 14.17 94.07 -20.41
N GLY A 97 15.23 93.38 -19.97
CA GLY A 97 16.53 93.38 -20.65
C GLY A 97 17.22 94.75 -20.73
N ASP A 98 18.40 94.80 -21.33
CA ASP A 98 19.27 95.98 -21.34
C ASP A 98 19.38 96.66 -22.72
N GLY A 99 18.73 96.15 -23.77
CA GLY A 99 18.66 96.83 -25.08
C GLY A 99 17.81 96.11 -26.13
N ASP A 100 17.80 96.61 -27.36
CA ASP A 100 16.87 96.16 -28.41
C ASP A 100 17.10 94.71 -28.88
N LYS A 101 18.30 94.18 -28.63
CA LYS A 101 18.62 92.73 -28.74
C LYS A 101 17.70 91.85 -27.88
N ASP A 102 17.10 92.43 -26.83
CA ASP A 102 16.23 91.75 -25.88
C ASP A 102 14.75 91.87 -26.28
N ASN A 103 14.43 92.55 -27.39
CA ASN A 103 13.08 92.60 -27.97
C ASN A 103 12.55 91.18 -28.25
N ARG A 104 11.29 90.94 -27.92
CA ARG A 104 10.55 89.72 -28.29
C ARG A 104 9.92 89.94 -29.66
N ILE A 105 9.73 88.84 -30.40
CA ILE A 105 8.96 88.84 -31.65
C ILE A 105 7.60 88.21 -31.35
N LEU A 106 6.52 88.80 -31.88
CA LEU A 106 5.17 88.27 -31.74
C LEU A 106 5.02 86.98 -32.55
N ASP A 107 4.61 85.89 -31.89
CA ASP A 107 4.27 84.64 -32.57
C ASP A 107 2.87 84.75 -33.20
N THR A 108 2.82 85.10 -34.49
CA THR A 108 1.55 85.34 -35.20
C THR A 108 0.74 84.08 -35.52
N GLU A 109 1.21 82.90 -35.10
CA GLU A 109 0.45 81.63 -35.17
C GLU A 109 -0.35 81.37 -33.88
N ARG A 110 -0.01 82.00 -32.75
CA ARG A 110 -0.49 81.61 -31.40
C ARG A 110 -1.17 82.76 -30.68
N GLU A 111 -2.39 82.53 -30.19
CA GLU A 111 -3.15 83.55 -29.44
C GLU A 111 -2.46 83.92 -28.12
N ASN A 112 -1.95 82.93 -27.37
CA ASN A 112 -1.32 83.15 -26.08
C ASN A 112 0.21 83.27 -26.21
N GLN A 113 0.75 84.42 -25.78
CA GLN A 113 2.18 84.76 -25.83
C GLN A 113 2.79 84.61 -24.43
N TYR A 114 3.64 83.59 -24.22
CA TYR A 114 4.20 83.26 -22.90
C TYR A 114 5.60 83.82 -22.68
N ALA A 115 5.86 84.38 -21.49
CA ALA A 115 7.11 85.04 -21.15
C ALA A 115 7.56 84.86 -19.70
N ILE A 116 8.87 84.75 -19.48
CA ILE A 116 9.49 84.98 -18.17
C ILE A 116 10.35 86.24 -18.29
N TRP A 117 10.24 87.15 -17.31
CA TRP A 117 10.89 88.47 -17.30
C TRP A 117 12.39 88.40 -17.54
N LYS A 118 12.89 89.15 -18.53
CA LYS A 118 14.33 89.38 -18.70
C LYS A 118 14.81 90.44 -17.69
N ASN A 119 15.59 90.02 -16.71
CA ASN A 119 16.24 90.94 -15.77
C ASN A 119 17.04 92.03 -16.52
N ASN A 120 17.05 93.24 -15.97
CA ASN A 120 17.84 94.36 -16.46
C ASN A 120 18.72 94.93 -15.35
N SER A 121 19.74 95.70 -15.73
CA SER A 121 20.65 96.39 -14.81
C SER A 121 19.95 97.32 -13.82
N ASN A 122 18.84 97.97 -14.22
CA ASN A 122 18.14 98.99 -13.45
C ASN A 122 17.31 98.45 -12.26
N LEU A 123 16.65 97.29 -12.41
CA LEU A 123 15.83 96.66 -11.37
C LEU A 123 16.63 95.68 -10.51
N SER A 124 17.73 95.13 -11.04
CA SER A 124 18.62 94.22 -10.30
C SER A 124 19.25 94.83 -9.04
N GLN A 125 19.22 96.17 -8.91
CA GLN A 125 19.68 96.90 -7.72
C GLN A 125 18.54 97.20 -6.71
N ARG A 126 17.28 96.95 -7.07
CA ARG A 126 16.09 97.39 -6.30
C ARG A 126 15.24 96.24 -5.73
N LEU A 127 15.38 95.03 -6.26
CA LEU A 127 14.69 93.84 -5.78
C LEU A 127 15.70 92.75 -5.45
N ASN A 128 15.40 91.96 -4.42
CA ASN A 128 16.13 90.73 -4.14
C ASN A 128 15.60 89.64 -5.08
N LEU A 129 16.10 89.63 -6.33
CA LEU A 129 15.59 88.85 -7.45
C LEU A 129 15.82 87.34 -7.29
N ALA A 130 15.04 86.71 -6.42
CA ALA A 130 14.74 85.30 -6.54
C ALA A 130 14.18 85.04 -7.94
N GLN A 131 14.77 84.08 -8.67
CA GLN A 131 14.22 83.61 -9.93
C GLN A 131 12.77 83.15 -9.73
N VAL A 132 11.91 83.42 -10.70
CA VAL A 132 10.54 82.88 -10.76
C VAL A 132 10.60 81.36 -10.55
N LYS A 133 9.92 80.85 -9.53
CA LYS A 133 9.94 79.43 -9.14
C LYS A 133 8.66 78.69 -9.52
N ASP A 134 7.62 79.44 -9.84
CA ASP A 134 6.25 79.05 -10.12
C ASP A 134 5.92 79.26 -11.61
N CYS A 135 5.19 78.33 -12.23
CA CYS A 135 4.77 78.43 -13.63
C CYS A 135 3.24 78.32 -13.73
N ALA A 136 2.57 79.44 -13.45
CA ALA A 136 1.12 79.61 -13.55
C ALA A 136 0.58 79.40 -14.97
N PHE A 137 1.45 79.35 -15.98
CA PHE A 137 1.08 78.98 -17.35
C PHE A 137 0.51 77.56 -17.41
N VAL A 138 0.99 76.62 -16.58
CA VAL A 138 0.42 75.27 -16.49
C VAL A 138 -0.99 75.30 -15.87
N ASP A 139 -1.19 76.09 -14.80
CA ASP A 139 -2.51 76.34 -14.21
C ASP A 139 -3.48 76.96 -15.23
N TYR A 140 -3.04 77.96 -15.98
CA TYR A 140 -3.85 78.67 -16.97
C TYR A 140 -4.28 77.73 -18.11
N ILE A 141 -3.32 77.01 -18.71
CA ILE A 141 -3.61 76.03 -19.77
C ILE A 141 -4.60 74.99 -19.23
N PHE A 142 -4.30 74.35 -18.09
CA PHE A 142 -5.18 73.33 -17.49
C PHE A 142 -6.58 73.86 -17.18
N ASN A 143 -6.71 75.09 -16.66
CA ASN A 143 -8.01 75.69 -16.34
C ASN A 143 -8.79 76.20 -17.57
N SER A 144 -8.12 76.39 -18.70
CA SER A 144 -8.74 76.72 -19.99
C SER A 144 -9.22 75.49 -20.79
N ILE A 145 -8.92 74.26 -20.36
CA ILE A 145 -9.40 73.01 -21.01
C ILE A 145 -10.93 72.89 -20.93
N ARG A 146 -11.55 72.56 -22.06
CA ARG A 146 -12.97 72.25 -22.29
C ARG A 146 -13.06 71.01 -23.19
N ALA A 147 -14.26 70.42 -23.28
CA ALA A 147 -14.47 69.17 -24.03
C ALA A 147 -14.02 69.21 -25.51
N TYR A 148 -13.99 70.40 -26.13
CA TYR A 148 -13.70 70.57 -27.56
C TYR A 148 -12.29 71.09 -27.90
N ASN A 149 -11.48 71.54 -26.93
CA ASN A 149 -10.22 72.26 -27.18
C ASN A 149 -8.94 71.55 -26.68
N LEU A 150 -9.05 70.29 -26.24
CA LEU A 150 -7.92 69.56 -25.64
C LEU A 150 -6.68 69.52 -26.55
N LYS A 151 -6.89 69.30 -27.86
CA LYS A 151 -5.81 69.26 -28.86
C LYS A 151 -4.99 70.55 -28.89
N ASP A 152 -5.68 71.69 -28.84
CA ASP A 152 -5.05 73.01 -28.89
C ASP A 152 -4.29 73.27 -27.59
N LYS A 153 -4.86 72.88 -26.44
CA LYS A 153 -4.22 73.01 -25.13
C LYS A 153 -3.00 72.08 -24.95
N ILE A 154 -2.98 70.94 -25.62
CA ILE A 154 -1.80 70.07 -25.73
C ILE A 154 -0.71 70.74 -26.58
N MET A 155 -1.06 71.34 -27.72
CA MET A 155 -0.10 72.07 -28.57
C MET A 155 0.44 73.35 -27.89
N GLU A 156 -0.39 74.03 -27.12
CA GLU A 156 -0.03 75.18 -26.29
C GLU A 156 0.94 74.78 -25.18
N TYR A 157 0.66 73.70 -24.45
CA TYR A 157 1.57 73.14 -23.45
C TYR A 157 2.91 72.69 -24.05
N ARG A 158 2.90 72.07 -25.23
CA ARG A 158 4.12 71.72 -25.96
C ARG A 158 4.93 72.94 -26.39
N HIS A 159 4.28 74.03 -26.83
CA HIS A 159 4.98 75.28 -27.14
C HIS A 159 5.61 75.88 -25.87
N LEU A 160 4.91 75.84 -24.75
CA LEU A 160 5.43 76.24 -23.44
C LEU A 160 6.65 75.40 -23.02
N LEU A 161 6.63 74.07 -23.20
CA LEU A 161 7.80 73.20 -23.00
C LEU A 161 9.00 73.63 -23.85
N ASN A 162 8.80 73.91 -25.14
CA ASN A 162 9.88 74.33 -26.03
C ASN A 162 10.54 75.66 -25.62
N LEU A 163 9.82 76.53 -24.89
CA LEU A 163 10.34 77.82 -24.39
C LEU A 163 10.93 77.73 -22.99
N TYR A 164 10.25 77.05 -22.06
CA TYR A 164 10.47 77.10 -20.62
C TYR A 164 10.48 75.71 -19.96
N ASP A 165 10.97 74.73 -20.69
CA ASP A 165 11.18 73.30 -20.38
C ASP A 165 11.23 72.91 -18.88
N ASP A 166 12.33 73.23 -18.18
CA ASP A 166 12.58 72.86 -16.78
C ASP A 166 11.57 73.50 -15.81
N ILE A 167 11.23 74.78 -16.01
CA ILE A 167 10.28 75.54 -15.19
C ILE A 167 8.85 74.99 -15.38
N THR A 168 8.51 74.61 -16.60
CA THR A 168 7.20 74.06 -16.96
C THR A 168 6.97 72.70 -16.31
N ILE A 169 7.95 71.79 -16.38
CA ILE A 169 7.79 70.44 -15.81
C ILE A 169 7.92 70.44 -14.28
N ARG A 170 8.65 71.38 -13.68
CA ARG A 170 8.60 71.60 -12.23
C ARG A 170 7.21 72.01 -11.73
N ALA A 171 6.42 72.72 -12.54
CA ALA A 171 5.03 73.03 -12.22
C ALA A 171 4.06 71.89 -12.58
N SER A 172 4.33 71.13 -13.64
CA SER A 172 3.52 69.96 -14.04
C SER A 172 3.85 68.66 -13.29
N ASN A 173 4.44 68.76 -12.10
CA ASN A 173 5.01 67.62 -11.37
C ASN A 173 3.93 66.66 -10.80
N LEU A 174 4.35 65.52 -10.25
CA LEU A 174 3.42 64.54 -9.68
C LEU A 174 2.46 65.08 -8.59
N GLU A 175 2.90 65.98 -7.71
CA GLU A 175 2.04 66.58 -6.69
C GLU A 175 0.93 67.44 -7.34
N TYR A 176 1.28 68.21 -8.37
CA TYR A 176 0.32 68.94 -9.18
C TYR A 176 -0.69 68.01 -9.86
N ILE A 177 -0.23 66.86 -10.37
CA ILE A 177 -1.08 65.84 -10.98
C ILE A 177 -2.06 65.27 -9.95
N ILE A 178 -1.56 64.77 -8.81
CA ILE A 178 -2.37 64.22 -7.72
C ILE A 178 -3.46 65.20 -7.28
N ASN A 179 -3.09 66.47 -7.04
CA ASN A 179 -4.01 67.52 -6.59
C ASN A 179 -5.12 67.87 -7.62
N ASN A 180 -5.02 67.40 -8.86
CA ASN A 180 -5.99 67.67 -9.93
C ASN A 180 -6.70 66.42 -10.49
N THR A 181 -6.28 65.19 -10.13
CA THR A 181 -6.83 63.93 -10.66
C THR A 181 -8.35 63.79 -10.46
N ASP A 182 -8.88 64.27 -9.35
CA ASP A 182 -10.33 64.18 -9.03
C ASP A 182 -11.24 64.96 -10.00
N ASN A 183 -10.69 65.83 -10.85
CA ASN A 183 -11.47 66.68 -11.75
C ASN A 183 -12.44 65.86 -12.61
N LYS A 184 -13.71 66.29 -12.69
CA LYS A 184 -14.78 65.54 -13.36
C LYS A 184 -14.74 65.59 -14.89
N LEU A 185 -13.94 66.47 -15.49
CA LEU A 185 -13.85 66.63 -16.94
C LEU A 185 -12.84 65.62 -17.53
N LYS A 186 -13.29 64.74 -18.41
CA LYS A 186 -12.48 63.65 -19.02
C LYS A 186 -11.22 64.21 -19.68
N GLU A 187 -11.34 65.30 -20.41
CA GLU A 187 -10.25 65.95 -21.15
C GLU A 187 -9.16 66.51 -20.22
N LYS A 188 -9.55 67.00 -19.03
CA LYS A 188 -8.58 67.44 -18.02
C LYS A 188 -7.78 66.26 -17.48
N ARG A 189 -8.42 65.12 -17.19
CA ARG A 189 -7.72 63.90 -16.75
C ARG A 189 -6.79 63.35 -17.84
N ILE A 190 -7.24 63.34 -19.10
CA ILE A 190 -6.40 62.97 -20.24
C ILE A 190 -5.18 63.90 -20.37
N PHE A 191 -5.34 65.20 -20.14
CA PHE A 191 -4.21 66.13 -20.07
C PHE A 191 -3.26 65.82 -18.90
N LEU A 192 -3.78 65.44 -17.72
CA LEU A 192 -2.94 64.97 -16.61
C LEU A 192 -2.15 63.69 -16.98
N CYS A 193 -2.71 62.77 -17.78
CA CYS A 193 -1.95 61.65 -18.34
C CYS A 193 -0.77 62.12 -19.21
N LEU A 194 -0.95 63.19 -20.00
CA LEU A 194 0.15 63.77 -20.78
C LEU A 194 1.24 64.37 -19.88
N LEU A 195 0.85 65.14 -18.85
CA LEU A 195 1.79 65.71 -17.88
C LEU A 195 2.58 64.60 -17.15
N LEU A 196 1.87 63.53 -16.74
CA LEU A 196 2.46 62.36 -16.10
C LEU A 196 3.50 61.68 -17.00
N GLY A 197 3.23 61.57 -18.30
CA GLY A 197 4.19 61.07 -19.28
C GLY A 197 5.48 61.88 -19.34
N TYR A 198 5.38 63.21 -19.36
CA TYR A 198 6.55 64.11 -19.36
C TYR A 198 7.32 64.11 -18.03
N ASP A 199 6.63 64.01 -16.89
CA ASP A 199 7.24 63.88 -15.56
C ASP A 199 7.99 62.55 -15.42
N ILE A 200 7.41 61.43 -15.84
CA ILE A 200 8.05 60.10 -15.80
C ILE A 200 9.26 60.02 -16.73
N LEU A 201 9.17 60.57 -17.96
CA LEU A 201 10.27 60.55 -18.95
C LEU A 201 11.55 61.28 -18.49
N ARG A 202 11.51 62.04 -17.39
CA ARG A 202 12.68 62.70 -16.77
C ARG A 202 13.21 62.02 -15.53
N ARG A 203 12.48 61.03 -15.00
CA ARG A 203 12.90 60.23 -13.85
C ARG A 203 13.76 59.07 -14.32
N ASN A 204 14.35 58.35 -13.38
CA ASN A 204 15.10 57.14 -13.67
C ASN A 204 14.18 56.08 -14.30
N LEU A 205 14.73 55.20 -15.15
CA LEU A 205 14.01 54.14 -15.88
C LEU A 205 13.18 53.19 -14.98
N ASN A 206 13.48 53.14 -13.68
CA ASN A 206 12.80 52.30 -12.68
C ASN A 206 11.89 53.15 -11.77
N TYR A 207 11.18 54.14 -12.31
CA TYR A 207 10.31 55.00 -11.52
C TYR A 207 8.93 54.37 -11.26
N GLU A 208 8.58 54.22 -9.99
CA GLU A 208 7.29 53.70 -9.55
C GLU A 208 6.40 54.82 -8.96
N LEU A 209 5.10 54.75 -9.23
CA LEU A 209 4.12 55.71 -8.70
C LEU A 209 3.79 55.41 -7.21
N PRO A 210 3.61 56.44 -6.35
CA PRO A 210 3.32 56.28 -4.93
C PRO A 210 2.07 55.45 -4.64
N THR A 211 2.04 54.73 -3.52
CA THR A 211 0.91 53.86 -3.13
C THR A 211 -0.44 54.56 -3.00
N SER A 212 -0.45 55.89 -2.79
CA SER A 212 -1.65 56.73 -2.74
C SER A 212 -2.10 57.31 -4.08
N PHE A 213 -1.48 56.94 -5.22
CA PHE A 213 -1.80 57.53 -6.51
C PHE A 213 -3.06 56.92 -7.14
N SER A 214 -4.10 57.72 -7.38
CA SER A 214 -5.36 57.25 -7.98
C SER A 214 -5.28 57.00 -9.50
N SER A 215 -4.57 55.94 -9.87
CA SER A 215 -4.40 55.46 -11.24
C SER A 215 -5.72 55.20 -11.99
N GLU A 216 -6.69 54.62 -11.28
CA GLU A 216 -8.02 54.25 -11.75
C GLU A 216 -8.78 55.43 -12.34
N LEU A 217 -8.71 56.61 -11.71
CA LEU A 217 -9.38 57.82 -12.19
C LEU A 217 -8.86 58.32 -13.54
N LEU A 218 -7.57 58.08 -13.82
CA LEU A 218 -6.92 58.43 -15.09
C LEU A 218 -7.13 57.33 -16.16
N LEU A 219 -7.14 56.06 -15.76
CA LEU A 219 -7.43 54.93 -16.65
C LEU A 219 -8.90 54.97 -17.14
N ASP A 220 -9.85 55.26 -16.26
CA ASP A 220 -11.26 55.50 -16.62
C ASP A 220 -11.45 56.71 -17.55
N ALA A 221 -10.51 57.67 -17.55
CA ALA A 221 -10.53 58.80 -18.47
C ALA A 221 -10.02 58.46 -19.88
N LEU A 222 -9.36 57.31 -20.06
CA LEU A 222 -8.86 56.84 -21.35
C LEU A 222 -9.81 55.82 -22.02
N ASP A 223 -10.66 55.17 -21.23
CA ASP A 223 -11.74 54.26 -21.63
C ASP A 223 -12.50 54.77 -22.88
N ASN A 224 -12.43 54.05 -23.99
CA ASN A 224 -13.06 54.37 -25.28
C ASN A 224 -12.83 55.84 -25.76
N TYR A 225 -11.69 56.46 -25.46
CA TYR A 225 -11.34 57.80 -25.96
C TYR A 225 -10.75 57.78 -27.38
N ASP A 226 -11.14 58.72 -28.25
CA ASP A 226 -10.57 58.81 -29.58
C ASP A 226 -9.28 59.65 -29.64
N LEU A 227 -8.19 58.93 -29.86
CA LEU A 227 -6.81 59.41 -29.80
C LEU A 227 -6.30 59.97 -31.14
N GLU A 228 -7.10 59.92 -32.21
CA GLU A 228 -6.78 60.61 -33.48
C GLU A 228 -6.83 62.15 -33.33
N THR A 229 -7.34 62.63 -32.20
CA THR A 229 -7.19 64.01 -31.74
C THR A 229 -5.73 64.41 -31.47
N PHE A 230 -4.83 63.47 -31.15
CA PHE A 230 -3.46 63.77 -30.69
C PHE A 230 -2.42 64.00 -31.81
N PRO A 231 -1.50 64.98 -31.64
CA PRO A 231 -0.25 65.08 -32.41
C PRO A 231 0.60 63.80 -32.37
N SER A 232 1.29 63.49 -33.46
CA SER A 232 2.10 62.27 -33.58
C SER A 232 3.29 62.20 -32.61
N ASP A 233 3.84 63.36 -32.23
CA ASP A 233 4.99 63.48 -31.32
C ASP A 233 4.65 63.27 -29.83
N ILE A 234 3.41 63.50 -29.39
CA ILE A 234 3.01 63.26 -27.99
C ILE A 234 2.70 61.79 -27.68
N LYS A 235 2.76 60.91 -28.69
CA LYS A 235 2.51 59.46 -28.52
C LYS A 235 3.46 58.81 -27.52
N VAL A 236 4.73 59.25 -27.45
CA VAL A 236 5.72 58.68 -26.52
C VAL A 236 5.37 59.00 -25.05
N PRO A 237 5.19 60.28 -24.64
CA PRO A 237 4.67 60.61 -23.31
C PRO A 237 3.37 59.89 -22.92
N ILE A 238 2.37 59.85 -23.83
CA ILE A 238 1.09 59.17 -23.57
C ILE A 238 1.30 57.65 -23.35
N HIS A 239 2.11 57.00 -24.20
CA HIS A 239 2.44 55.58 -24.03
C HIS A 239 3.16 55.32 -22.69
N THR A 240 4.16 56.13 -22.34
CA THR A 240 4.87 56.02 -21.05
C THR A 240 3.90 56.15 -19.87
N ALA A 241 3.02 57.15 -19.89
CA ALA A 241 2.01 57.34 -18.84
C ALA A 241 1.08 56.13 -18.73
N ILE A 242 0.56 55.62 -19.85
CA ILE A 242 -0.33 54.47 -19.88
C ILE A 242 0.36 53.22 -19.32
N THR A 243 1.58 52.90 -19.77
CA THR A 243 2.34 51.75 -19.27
C THR A 243 2.57 51.83 -17.76
N THR A 244 2.98 52.98 -17.21
CA THR A 244 3.18 53.13 -15.76
C THR A 244 1.85 53.11 -14.97
N LEU A 245 0.76 53.67 -15.51
CA LEU A 245 -0.57 53.58 -14.90
C LEU A 245 -1.08 52.12 -14.85
N VAL A 246 -0.90 51.38 -15.94
CA VAL A 246 -1.23 49.94 -16.04
C VAL A 246 -0.44 49.14 -14.99
N GLN A 247 0.89 49.33 -14.92
CA GLN A 247 1.73 48.68 -13.91
C GLN A 247 1.28 49.03 -12.47
N HIS A 248 1.00 50.30 -12.18
CA HIS A 248 0.58 50.76 -10.87
C HIS A 248 -0.75 50.13 -10.42
N ASN A 249 -1.74 50.09 -11.33
CA ASN A 249 -3.08 49.58 -11.05
C ASN A 249 -3.07 48.04 -10.91
N ALA A 250 -2.41 47.33 -11.83
CA ALA A 250 -2.29 45.87 -11.83
C ALA A 250 -1.51 45.35 -10.60
N SER A 251 -0.43 46.02 -10.19
CA SER A 251 0.34 45.65 -8.99
C SER A 251 -0.40 45.84 -7.66
N ARG A 252 -1.59 46.48 -7.68
CA ARG A 252 -2.51 46.62 -6.54
C ARG A 252 -3.76 45.73 -6.68
N TYR A 253 -3.79 44.84 -7.67
CA TYR A 253 -4.91 43.96 -8.00
C TYR A 253 -6.22 44.69 -8.32
N TYR A 254 -6.11 45.94 -8.78
CA TYR A 254 -7.21 46.66 -9.42
C TYR A 254 -7.28 46.28 -10.91
N PHE A 255 -8.47 46.40 -11.50
CA PHE A 255 -8.74 45.96 -12.88
C PHE A 255 -9.06 47.09 -13.88
N HIS A 256 -9.07 48.36 -13.44
CA HIS A 256 -9.36 49.50 -14.32
C HIS A 256 -8.38 49.60 -15.51
N TRP A 257 -7.16 49.08 -15.37
CA TRP A 257 -6.17 49.02 -16.45
C TRP A 257 -6.59 48.09 -17.61
N VAL A 258 -7.47 47.11 -17.38
CA VAL A 258 -7.96 46.16 -18.40
C VAL A 258 -8.68 46.92 -19.53
N LYS A 259 -9.30 48.06 -19.21
CA LYS A 259 -9.92 48.99 -20.17
C LYS A 259 -8.96 49.53 -21.23
N ILE A 260 -7.64 49.52 -21.02
CA ILE A 260 -6.66 49.97 -22.01
C ILE A 260 -6.70 49.11 -23.28
N PHE A 261 -7.16 47.86 -23.22
CA PHE A 261 -7.41 47.05 -24.42
C PHE A 261 -8.40 47.69 -25.40
N THR A 262 -9.33 48.55 -24.93
CA THR A 262 -10.27 49.29 -25.81
C THR A 262 -9.60 50.31 -26.73
N ILE A 263 -8.39 50.77 -26.36
CA ILE A 263 -7.62 51.80 -27.09
C ILE A 263 -6.20 51.36 -27.48
N ALA A 264 -5.79 50.14 -27.11
CA ALA A 264 -4.42 49.64 -27.27
C ALA A 264 -3.95 49.72 -28.73
N THR A 265 -4.79 49.36 -29.70
CA THR A 265 -4.51 49.48 -31.14
C THR A 265 -4.14 50.89 -31.60
N LYS A 266 -4.51 51.93 -30.85
CA LYS A 266 -4.16 53.35 -31.13
C LYS A 266 -2.94 53.86 -30.33
N VAL A 267 -2.75 53.43 -29.07
CA VAL A 267 -1.67 53.92 -28.17
C VAL A 267 -0.43 53.04 -28.13
N ASP A 268 -0.60 51.73 -28.23
CA ASP A 268 0.42 50.70 -28.11
C ASP A 268 0.04 49.52 -29.02
N PRO A 269 0.19 49.66 -30.35
CA PRO A 269 -0.29 48.66 -31.30
C PRO A 269 0.36 47.28 -31.13
N LYS A 270 1.47 47.20 -30.39
CA LYS A 270 2.21 45.96 -30.07
C LYS A 270 1.82 45.34 -28.73
N TYR A 271 0.89 45.96 -27.99
CA TYR A 271 0.48 45.58 -26.63
C TYR A 271 1.68 45.40 -25.69
N SER A 272 2.71 46.24 -25.87
CA SER A 272 3.98 46.15 -25.16
C SER A 272 3.85 46.36 -23.64
N PHE A 273 2.80 47.04 -23.16
CA PHE A 273 2.43 47.11 -21.74
C PHE A 273 2.29 45.72 -21.09
N ILE A 274 2.00 44.65 -21.84
CA ILE A 274 1.91 43.28 -21.31
C ILE A 274 3.27 42.78 -20.82
N TYR A 275 4.37 43.10 -21.49
CA TYR A 275 5.71 42.70 -21.04
C TYR A 275 6.10 43.39 -19.72
N HIS A 276 5.53 44.57 -19.46
CA HIS A 276 5.67 45.31 -18.21
C HIS A 276 4.85 44.69 -17.04
N LEU A 277 3.99 43.70 -17.33
CA LEU A 277 3.21 42.91 -16.38
C LEU A 277 3.68 41.44 -16.25
N ASN A 278 4.85 41.07 -16.79
CA ASN A 278 5.38 39.70 -16.71
C ASN A 278 5.63 39.17 -15.27
N THR A 279 5.65 40.06 -14.28
CA THR A 279 5.78 39.72 -12.85
C THR A 279 4.44 39.59 -12.12
N LEU A 280 3.32 39.96 -12.76
CA LEU A 280 1.98 39.93 -12.16
C LEU A 280 1.58 38.50 -11.78
N LYS A 281 1.13 38.33 -10.54
CA LYS A 281 0.53 37.09 -10.03
C LYS A 281 -0.56 37.45 -9.03
N TYR A 282 -1.75 36.90 -9.20
CA TYR A 282 -2.83 37.09 -8.23
C TYR A 282 -2.57 36.27 -6.96
N PRO A 283 -2.88 36.79 -5.76
CA PRO A 283 -2.51 36.16 -4.50
C PRO A 283 -3.50 35.08 -4.02
N ASN A 284 -4.70 35.03 -4.62
CA ASN A 284 -5.73 34.01 -4.36
C ASN A 284 -6.61 33.83 -5.62
N ASP A 285 -7.52 32.85 -5.55
CA ASP A 285 -8.45 32.52 -6.63
C ASP A 285 -9.48 33.62 -6.88
N GLU A 286 -9.96 34.32 -5.86
CA GLU A 286 -10.97 35.39 -5.97
C GLU A 286 -10.49 36.55 -6.86
N PHE A 287 -9.25 37.02 -6.66
CA PHE A 287 -8.67 38.06 -7.52
C PHE A 287 -8.44 37.56 -8.95
N LEU A 288 -8.11 36.28 -9.16
CA LEU A 288 -7.98 35.70 -10.50
C LEU A 288 -9.34 35.55 -11.19
N GLU A 289 -10.37 35.05 -10.51
CA GLU A 289 -11.73 34.99 -11.05
C GLU A 289 -12.25 36.37 -11.45
N ASN A 290 -12.01 37.39 -10.61
CA ASN A 290 -12.43 38.75 -10.91
C ASN A 290 -11.65 39.34 -12.09
N PHE A 291 -10.36 39.03 -12.23
CA PHE A 291 -9.62 39.34 -13.45
C PHE A 291 -10.21 38.65 -14.69
N ILE A 292 -10.57 37.36 -14.62
CA ILE A 292 -11.16 36.64 -15.76
C ILE A 292 -12.50 37.24 -16.19
N LYS A 293 -13.33 37.71 -15.26
CA LYS A 293 -14.59 38.44 -15.55
C LYS A 293 -14.32 39.74 -16.32
N GLU A 294 -13.26 40.47 -15.99
CA GLU A 294 -12.87 41.70 -16.72
C GLU A 294 -12.22 41.40 -18.09
N VAL A 295 -11.46 40.31 -18.20
CA VAL A 295 -10.92 39.83 -19.50
C VAL A 295 -12.04 39.37 -20.45
N GLU A 296 -13.10 38.77 -19.92
CA GLU A 296 -14.31 38.39 -20.69
C GLU A 296 -14.98 39.61 -21.34
N ILE A 297 -15.07 40.74 -20.62
CA ILE A 297 -15.63 42.01 -21.12
C ILE A 297 -14.79 42.56 -22.27
N ILE A 298 -13.45 42.52 -22.19
CA ILE A 298 -12.57 43.04 -23.25
C ILE A 298 -12.29 42.05 -24.38
N GLY A 299 -12.75 40.80 -24.28
CA GLY A 299 -12.57 39.75 -25.29
C GLY A 299 -12.81 40.22 -26.74
N PRO A 300 -13.89 40.97 -27.07
CA PRO A 300 -14.11 41.51 -28.41
C PRO A 300 -12.95 42.37 -28.95
N TYR A 301 -12.31 43.19 -28.11
CA TYR A 301 -11.21 44.09 -28.52
C TYR A 301 -9.88 43.35 -28.75
N ILE A 302 -9.78 42.08 -28.37
CA ILE A 302 -8.62 41.21 -28.62
C ILE A 302 -8.80 40.40 -29.92
N LYS A 303 -10.04 40.15 -30.36
CA LYS A 303 -10.35 39.20 -31.45
C LYS A 303 -9.88 39.65 -32.84
N ASP A 304 -9.89 40.95 -33.11
CA ASP A 304 -9.51 41.52 -34.42
C ASP A 304 -8.04 42.00 -34.48
N VAL A 305 -7.20 41.53 -33.55
CA VAL A 305 -5.77 41.91 -33.44
C VAL A 305 -4.91 41.02 -34.34
N GLU A 306 -3.78 41.57 -34.84
CA GLU A 306 -2.81 40.84 -35.65
C GLU A 306 -2.35 39.52 -34.99
N PHE A 307 -2.28 38.45 -35.78
CA PHE A 307 -2.11 37.07 -35.30
C PHE A 307 -0.94 36.89 -34.31
N GLU A 308 0.26 37.39 -34.62
CA GLU A 308 1.42 37.25 -33.73
C GLU A 308 1.18 37.91 -32.35
N ILE A 309 0.47 39.03 -32.34
CA ILE A 309 0.16 39.80 -31.14
C ILE A 309 -0.95 39.12 -30.33
N TYR A 310 -2.03 38.68 -31.00
CA TYR A 310 -3.08 37.84 -30.37
C TYR A 310 -2.46 36.62 -29.67
N ILE A 311 -1.56 35.91 -30.35
CA ILE A 311 -0.89 34.73 -29.82
C ILE A 311 -0.02 35.06 -28.59
N ASN A 312 0.60 36.24 -28.53
CA ASN A 312 1.36 36.66 -27.36
C ASN A 312 0.44 37.07 -26.18
N ILE A 313 -0.69 37.74 -26.46
CA ILE A 313 -1.73 38.03 -25.45
C ILE A 313 -2.25 36.73 -24.84
N ALA A 314 -2.65 35.75 -25.67
CA ALA A 314 -3.19 34.47 -25.23
C ALA A 314 -2.19 33.66 -24.38
N LYS A 315 -0.91 33.60 -24.80
CA LYS A 315 0.17 32.96 -24.01
C LYS A 315 0.34 33.57 -22.63
N TRP A 316 0.27 34.90 -22.53
CA TRP A 316 0.40 35.62 -21.26
C TRP A 316 -0.81 35.40 -20.35
N LEU A 317 -2.03 35.53 -20.87
CA LEU A 317 -3.27 35.25 -20.10
C LEU A 317 -3.28 33.83 -19.52
N ILE A 318 -2.88 32.83 -20.32
CA ILE A 318 -2.71 31.44 -19.87
C ILE A 318 -1.70 31.35 -18.72
N GLN A 319 -0.57 32.05 -18.80
CA GLN A 319 0.48 32.01 -17.77
C GLN A 319 0.10 32.68 -16.44
N LEU A 320 -0.88 33.59 -16.43
CA LEU A 320 -1.42 34.21 -15.20
C LEU A 320 -2.35 33.28 -14.39
N CYS A 321 -2.96 32.29 -15.04
CA CYS A 321 -3.95 31.42 -14.41
C CYS A 321 -3.29 30.38 -13.51
N HIS A 322 -3.35 30.58 -12.19
CA HIS A 322 -2.74 29.70 -11.19
C HIS A 322 -3.67 28.60 -10.65
N ASN A 323 -4.96 28.65 -11.00
CA ASN A 323 -5.91 27.56 -10.77
C ASN A 323 -6.50 27.05 -12.09
N ASN A 324 -7.02 25.83 -12.06
CA ASN A 324 -7.50 25.12 -13.26
C ASN A 324 -8.88 25.59 -13.71
N ASP A 325 -9.79 25.94 -12.80
CA ASP A 325 -11.15 26.40 -13.13
C ASP A 325 -11.11 27.71 -13.97
N SER A 326 -10.26 28.66 -13.58
CA SER A 326 -10.03 29.91 -14.32
C SER A 326 -9.31 29.68 -15.65
N LEU A 327 -8.37 28.71 -15.70
CA LEU A 327 -7.66 28.34 -16.93
C LEU A 327 -8.60 27.67 -17.95
N ILE A 328 -9.50 26.80 -17.49
CA ILE A 328 -10.55 26.16 -18.30
C ILE A 328 -11.54 27.21 -18.81
N LYS A 329 -11.99 28.15 -17.97
CA LYS A 329 -12.86 29.25 -18.40
C LYS A 329 -12.18 30.14 -19.44
N LEU A 330 -10.94 30.58 -19.18
CA LEU A 330 -10.17 31.38 -20.14
C LEU A 330 -10.05 30.68 -21.49
N TRP A 331 -9.74 29.38 -21.47
CA TRP A 331 -9.60 28.57 -22.68
C TRP A 331 -10.92 28.47 -23.45
N ASN A 332 -11.97 27.91 -22.85
CA ASN A 332 -13.21 27.57 -23.55
C ASN A 332 -14.09 28.79 -23.93
N ASP A 333 -14.17 29.80 -23.06
CA ASP A 333 -15.20 30.85 -23.17
C ASP A 333 -14.68 32.16 -23.79
N ILE A 334 -13.38 32.45 -23.64
CA ILE A 334 -12.79 33.76 -23.94
C ILE A 334 -11.88 33.71 -25.17
N LEU A 335 -10.97 32.73 -25.25
CA LEU A 335 -10.02 32.61 -26.35
C LEU A 335 -10.70 32.13 -27.65
N LEU A 336 -10.15 32.57 -28.79
CA LEU A 336 -10.48 32.03 -30.11
C LEU A 336 -9.80 30.68 -30.32
N HIS A 337 -10.55 29.72 -30.88
CA HIS A 337 -10.04 28.41 -31.30
C HIS A 337 -10.02 28.27 -32.82
N ASN A 338 -8.90 27.74 -33.34
CA ASN A 338 -8.73 27.16 -34.66
C ASN A 338 -7.36 26.46 -34.72
N ASP A 339 -7.18 25.55 -35.69
CA ASP A 339 -5.98 24.69 -35.80
C ASP A 339 -4.63 25.45 -35.83
N GLU A 340 -4.61 26.71 -36.28
CA GLU A 340 -3.40 27.53 -36.34
C GLU A 340 -3.14 28.27 -35.03
N ILE A 341 -4.18 28.82 -34.40
CA ILE A 341 -4.10 29.43 -33.06
C ILE A 341 -3.75 28.38 -32.02
N ASP A 342 -4.55 27.31 -31.90
CA ASP A 342 -4.46 26.36 -30.80
C ASP A 342 -3.10 25.65 -30.78
N LYS A 343 -2.57 25.31 -31.96
CA LYS A 343 -1.21 24.77 -32.15
C LYS A 343 -0.10 25.67 -31.58
N ASN A 344 -0.30 26.99 -31.54
CA ASN A 344 0.66 27.97 -31.01
C ASN A 344 0.52 28.22 -29.50
N ILE A 345 -0.63 27.89 -28.89
CA ILE A 345 -0.94 28.20 -27.48
C ILE A 345 -1.13 26.95 -26.60
N VAL A 346 -1.50 25.79 -27.14
CA VAL A 346 -1.80 24.56 -26.35
C VAL A 346 -0.60 24.06 -25.53
N LYS A 347 0.63 24.27 -26.00
CA LYS A 347 1.83 23.95 -25.20
C LYS A 347 1.92 24.81 -23.93
N PHE A 348 1.41 26.04 -23.97
CA PHE A 348 1.37 26.93 -22.81
C PHE A 348 0.25 26.52 -21.85
N LEU A 349 -0.91 26.09 -22.38
CA LEU A 349 -2.00 25.50 -21.61
C LEU A 349 -1.54 24.27 -20.82
N ILE A 350 -0.95 23.27 -21.51
CA ILE A 350 -0.39 22.04 -20.93
C ILE A 350 0.66 22.37 -19.86
N ASN A 351 1.62 23.24 -20.17
CA ASN A 351 2.65 23.67 -19.23
C ASN A 351 2.07 24.40 -18.00
N GLN A 352 0.90 25.03 -18.10
CA GLN A 352 0.27 25.71 -16.97
C GLN A 352 -0.53 24.75 -16.10
N PHE A 353 -1.33 23.85 -16.69
CA PHE A 353 -1.96 22.74 -15.96
C PHE A 353 -0.93 21.96 -15.13
N GLN A 354 0.22 21.61 -15.73
CA GLN A 354 1.28 20.91 -15.04
C GLN A 354 1.85 21.70 -13.84
N LYS A 355 1.98 23.03 -13.93
CA LYS A 355 2.40 23.85 -12.77
C LYS A 355 1.33 23.88 -11.69
N ASN A 356 0.07 24.08 -12.08
CA ASN A 356 -1.05 24.20 -11.16
C ASN A 356 -1.16 22.92 -10.30
N ILE A 357 -1.15 21.74 -10.94
CA ILE A 357 -1.25 20.46 -10.23
C ILE A 357 0.07 19.94 -9.64
N SER A 358 1.22 20.61 -9.87
CA SER A 358 2.54 20.14 -9.43
C SER A 358 2.72 19.95 -7.92
N LYS A 359 1.77 20.44 -7.12
CA LYS A 359 1.73 20.30 -5.66
C LYS A 359 0.49 19.59 -5.15
N ASP A 360 -0.41 19.16 -6.04
CA ASP A 360 -1.65 18.51 -5.64
C ASP A 360 -1.35 17.14 -5.02
N ASP A 361 -2.06 16.84 -3.94
CA ASP A 361 -2.24 15.48 -3.43
C ASP A 361 -3.27 14.72 -4.28
N VAL A 362 -3.48 13.44 -3.97
CA VAL A 362 -4.36 12.56 -4.75
C VAL A 362 -5.83 13.01 -4.67
N ILE A 363 -6.26 13.59 -3.55
CA ILE A 363 -7.65 14.05 -3.37
C ILE A 363 -7.88 15.29 -4.23
N ALA A 364 -6.95 16.24 -4.25
CA ALA A 364 -6.97 17.39 -5.15
C ALA A 364 -6.94 16.96 -6.63
N LEU A 365 -6.11 15.96 -6.98
CA LEU A 365 -6.03 15.41 -8.35
C LEU A 365 -7.34 14.75 -8.80
N GLU A 366 -8.03 14.03 -7.91
CA GLU A 366 -9.33 13.40 -8.21
C GLU A 366 -10.42 14.45 -8.47
N ILE A 367 -10.42 15.52 -7.67
CA ILE A 367 -11.34 16.65 -7.84
C ILE A 367 -11.02 17.41 -9.13
N HIS A 368 -9.74 17.63 -9.44
CA HIS A 368 -9.31 18.32 -10.65
C HIS A 368 -9.51 17.47 -11.92
N SER A 369 -9.29 16.15 -11.92
CA SER A 369 -9.51 15.30 -13.11
C SER A 369 -10.98 15.31 -13.54
N LYS A 370 -11.89 15.18 -12.57
CA LYS A 370 -13.34 15.19 -12.78
C LYS A 370 -13.90 16.53 -13.29
N LYS A 371 -13.13 17.62 -13.21
CA LYS A 371 -13.48 18.94 -13.76
C LYS A 371 -12.96 19.19 -15.18
N ILE A 372 -12.17 18.29 -15.78
CA ILE A 372 -11.54 18.53 -17.09
C ILE A 372 -12.59 18.51 -18.21
N ILE A 373 -13.13 19.68 -18.55
CA ILE A 373 -13.93 19.92 -19.76
C ILE A 373 -13.03 20.64 -20.76
N ILE A 374 -12.28 19.85 -21.55
CA ILE A 374 -11.34 20.33 -22.58
C ILE A 374 -11.73 19.70 -23.94
N PRO A 375 -11.59 20.43 -25.07
CA PRO A 375 -11.88 19.87 -26.39
C PRO A 375 -11.12 18.56 -26.66
N LYS A 376 -11.81 17.57 -27.24
CA LYS A 376 -11.30 16.18 -27.45
C LYS A 376 -9.90 16.10 -28.05
N ASN A 377 -9.56 17.02 -28.95
CA ASN A 377 -8.25 17.08 -29.63
C ASN A 377 -7.05 17.24 -28.67
N TYR A 378 -7.28 17.69 -27.43
CA TYR A 378 -6.24 17.94 -26.43
C TYR A 378 -6.47 17.21 -25.09
N GLN A 379 -7.54 16.42 -24.99
CA GLN A 379 -7.88 15.67 -23.78
C GLN A 379 -6.76 14.70 -23.37
N ASP A 380 -6.23 13.93 -24.33
CA ASP A 380 -5.15 12.95 -24.08
C ASP A 380 -3.88 13.62 -23.52
N ASN A 381 -3.50 14.77 -24.07
CA ASN A 381 -2.33 15.54 -23.65
C ASN A 381 -2.45 16.08 -22.22
N VAL A 382 -3.66 16.50 -21.80
CA VAL A 382 -3.87 16.99 -20.43
C VAL A 382 -4.02 15.82 -19.46
N ALA A 383 -4.72 14.75 -19.86
CA ALA A 383 -4.80 13.52 -19.09
C ALA A 383 -3.41 12.91 -18.82
N GLU A 384 -2.48 12.98 -19.78
CA GLU A 384 -1.09 12.55 -19.58
C GLU A 384 -0.40 13.24 -18.39
N ILE A 385 -0.71 14.51 -18.13
CA ILE A 385 -0.16 15.26 -16.98
C ILE A 385 -0.63 14.61 -15.66
N PHE A 386 -1.93 14.28 -15.56
CA PHE A 386 -2.51 13.64 -14.39
C PHE A 386 -1.99 12.21 -14.21
N ARG A 387 -1.87 11.42 -15.30
CA ARG A 387 -1.26 10.08 -15.26
C ARG A 387 0.19 10.16 -14.76
N ASN A 388 1.01 11.03 -15.35
CA ASN A 388 2.41 11.22 -14.97
C ASN A 388 2.60 11.67 -13.51
N HIS A 389 1.79 12.62 -13.04
CA HIS A 389 1.90 13.12 -11.66
C HIS A 389 1.42 12.09 -10.62
N ILE A 390 0.37 11.33 -10.91
CA ILE A 390 -0.07 10.20 -10.05
C ILE A 390 0.99 9.09 -10.01
N LEU A 391 1.60 8.75 -11.14
CA LEU A 391 2.72 7.80 -11.19
C LEU A 391 3.92 8.28 -10.36
N PHE A 392 4.26 9.58 -10.42
CA PHE A 392 5.30 10.19 -9.58
C PHE A 392 4.94 10.16 -8.07
N LEU A 393 3.69 10.39 -7.70
CA LEU A 393 3.27 10.27 -6.29
C LEU A 393 3.35 8.81 -5.78
N LEU A 394 3.09 7.82 -6.64
CA LEU A 394 3.21 6.39 -6.35
C LEU A 394 4.67 5.89 -6.33
N GLU A 395 5.61 6.59 -6.96
CA GLU A 395 7.01 6.14 -7.13
C GLU A 395 7.77 5.92 -5.81
N ASP A 396 7.42 6.67 -4.75
CA ASP A 396 7.98 6.49 -3.40
C ASP A 396 7.29 5.33 -2.65
N PRO A 397 7.97 4.19 -2.42
CA PRO A 397 7.37 3.05 -1.73
C PRO A 397 7.16 3.27 -0.22
N ILE A 398 7.85 4.24 0.39
CA ILE A 398 7.82 4.52 1.84
C ILE A 398 6.70 5.53 2.17
N ARG A 399 6.16 6.23 1.16
CA ARG A 399 5.06 7.18 1.29
C ARG A 399 3.88 6.58 2.07
N LYS A 400 3.44 7.33 3.09
CA LYS A 400 2.21 7.03 3.84
C LYS A 400 0.99 7.54 3.06
N TRP A 401 -0.11 6.82 3.21
CA TRP A 401 -1.39 7.07 2.56
C TRP A 401 -2.50 6.79 3.56
N GLU A 402 -3.42 7.74 3.70
CA GLU A 402 -4.63 7.62 4.52
C GLU A 402 -5.78 7.01 3.71
N ASP A 403 -6.88 6.60 4.37
CA ASP A 403 -8.00 5.92 3.68
C ASP A 403 -8.61 6.74 2.53
N GLN A 404 -8.58 8.07 2.64
CA GLN A 404 -9.06 8.98 1.59
C GLN A 404 -8.12 9.00 0.37
N ASP A 405 -6.81 8.93 0.59
CA ASP A 405 -5.83 8.81 -0.51
C ASP A 405 -6.02 7.49 -1.27
N ILE A 406 -6.19 6.38 -0.55
CA ILE A 406 -6.40 5.05 -1.16
C ILE A 406 -7.68 5.02 -2.01
N PHE A 407 -8.75 5.67 -1.53
CA PHE A 407 -10.00 5.83 -2.29
C PHE A 407 -9.80 6.69 -3.54
N ALA A 408 -9.08 7.80 -3.43
CA ALA A 408 -8.78 8.68 -4.57
C ALA A 408 -7.86 8.00 -5.60
N ILE A 409 -6.81 7.28 -5.18
CA ILE A 409 -5.92 6.49 -6.06
C ILE A 409 -6.76 5.48 -6.84
N ARG A 410 -7.65 4.74 -6.15
CA ARG A 410 -8.53 3.76 -6.76
C ARG A 410 -9.44 4.38 -7.82
N ASN A 411 -10.07 5.51 -7.52
CA ASN A 411 -10.97 6.19 -8.45
C ASN A 411 -10.23 6.71 -9.69
N ILE A 412 -9.06 7.33 -9.50
CA ILE A 412 -8.24 7.88 -10.60
C ILE A 412 -7.70 6.78 -11.52
N LEU A 413 -7.25 5.65 -10.97
CA LEU A 413 -6.76 4.51 -11.76
C LEU A 413 -7.89 3.74 -12.47
N GLN A 414 -9.15 3.99 -12.11
CA GLN A 414 -10.36 3.44 -12.73
C GLN A 414 -11.11 4.49 -13.57
N ASP A 415 -10.56 5.69 -13.76
CA ASP A 415 -11.17 6.78 -14.52
C ASP A 415 -10.88 6.64 -16.03
N ASP A 416 -11.85 6.13 -16.79
CA ASP A 416 -11.77 6.00 -18.24
C ASP A 416 -11.52 7.35 -18.96
N SER A 417 -11.87 8.49 -18.35
CA SER A 417 -11.67 9.82 -18.97
C SER A 417 -10.19 10.23 -19.06
N LEU A 418 -9.33 9.58 -18.26
CA LEU A 418 -7.88 9.78 -18.25
C LEU A 418 -7.13 8.91 -19.29
N ASN A 419 -7.82 8.04 -20.03
CA ASN A 419 -7.27 7.23 -21.13
C ASN A 419 -5.93 6.55 -20.76
N TRP A 420 -5.94 5.71 -19.72
CA TRP A 420 -4.75 5.02 -19.22
C TRP A 420 -4.15 4.08 -20.27
N SER A 421 -2.90 4.34 -20.68
CA SER A 421 -2.21 3.47 -21.62
C SER A 421 -1.76 2.17 -20.94
N SER A 422 -1.59 1.09 -21.73
CA SER A 422 -1.12 -0.20 -21.20
C SER A 422 0.29 -0.13 -20.59
N ASP A 423 1.13 0.82 -21.00
CA ASP A 423 2.43 1.03 -20.38
C ASP A 423 2.30 1.80 -19.04
N ASP A 424 1.39 2.77 -18.94
CA ASP A 424 1.07 3.50 -17.69
C ASP A 424 0.44 2.59 -16.63
N ALA A 425 -0.50 1.73 -17.03
CA ALA A 425 -1.17 0.76 -16.15
C ALA A 425 -0.19 -0.31 -15.61
N ILE A 426 0.84 -0.67 -16.38
CA ILE A 426 1.93 -1.53 -15.88
C ILE A 426 2.77 -0.80 -14.83
N LEU A 427 3.03 0.49 -15.02
CA LEU A 427 3.84 1.29 -14.09
C LEU A 427 3.10 1.57 -12.77
N SER A 428 1.80 1.87 -12.80
CA SER A 428 1.02 2.07 -11.56
C SER A 428 0.95 0.79 -10.74
N LEU A 429 0.69 -0.37 -11.35
CA LEU A 429 0.75 -1.67 -10.70
C LEU A 429 2.18 -1.99 -10.19
N GLU A 430 3.23 -1.64 -10.93
CA GLU A 430 4.62 -1.84 -10.50
C GLU A 430 4.97 -1.00 -9.26
N PHE A 431 4.56 0.26 -9.20
CA PHE A 431 4.77 1.12 -8.04
C PHE A 431 3.96 0.65 -6.83
N ILE A 432 2.67 0.32 -7.02
CA ILE A 432 1.84 -0.27 -5.97
C ILE A 432 2.46 -1.56 -5.42
N SER A 433 3.00 -2.43 -6.28
CA SER A 433 3.66 -3.69 -5.87
C SER A 433 4.89 -3.53 -4.98
N ARG A 434 5.40 -2.30 -4.83
CA ARG A 434 6.56 -1.95 -4.00
C ARG A 434 6.21 -1.19 -2.73
N SER A 435 4.97 -0.73 -2.57
CA SER A 435 4.60 0.13 -1.45
C SER A 435 4.62 -0.62 -0.12
N CYS A 436 5.16 0.02 0.92
CA CYS A 436 5.10 -0.45 2.30
C CYS A 436 3.72 -0.22 2.96
N ASN A 437 2.76 0.40 2.28
CA ASN A 437 1.43 0.64 2.81
C ASN A 437 0.48 -0.53 2.51
N LEU A 438 0.09 -1.27 3.56
CA LEU A 438 -0.81 -2.41 3.49
C LEU A 438 -2.13 -2.11 2.75
N LYS A 439 -2.75 -0.94 3.00
CA LYS A 439 -4.03 -0.56 2.37
C LYS A 439 -3.89 -0.29 0.87
N LEU A 440 -2.73 0.16 0.41
CA LEU A 440 -2.44 0.34 -1.01
C LEU A 440 -2.16 -1.01 -1.69
N LEU A 441 -1.44 -1.91 -1.02
CA LEU A 441 -1.29 -3.30 -1.47
C LEU A 441 -2.64 -4.03 -1.53
N ASP A 442 -3.57 -3.73 -0.63
CA ASP A 442 -4.90 -4.36 -0.59
C ASP A 442 -5.78 -4.03 -1.81
N ILE A 443 -5.62 -2.89 -2.48
CA ILE A 443 -6.43 -2.55 -3.68
C ILE A 443 -5.84 -3.07 -5.00
N PHE A 444 -4.58 -3.50 -5.02
CA PHE A 444 -3.89 -4.05 -6.20
C PHE A 444 -4.67 -5.15 -6.95
N PRO A 445 -5.32 -6.14 -6.31
CA PRO A 445 -5.98 -7.24 -7.02
C PRO A 445 -7.22 -6.78 -7.79
N GLU A 446 -7.96 -5.81 -7.24
CA GLU A 446 -9.15 -5.23 -7.88
C GLU A 446 -8.74 -4.36 -9.08
N LEU A 447 -7.70 -3.54 -8.92
CA LEU A 447 -7.12 -2.76 -10.01
C LEU A 447 -6.65 -3.67 -11.15
N LEU A 448 -5.96 -4.77 -10.83
CA LEU A 448 -5.48 -5.74 -11.80
C LEU A 448 -6.62 -6.43 -12.57
N ASP A 449 -7.70 -6.85 -11.91
CA ASP A 449 -8.87 -7.42 -12.57
C ASP A 449 -9.62 -6.38 -13.42
N ASN A 450 -9.79 -5.15 -12.93
CA ASN A 450 -10.43 -4.07 -13.70
C ASN A 450 -9.64 -3.70 -14.96
N PHE A 451 -8.30 -3.62 -14.90
CA PHE A 451 -7.48 -3.47 -16.11
C PHE A 451 -7.68 -4.65 -17.08
N PHE A 452 -7.70 -5.90 -16.58
CA PHE A 452 -7.95 -7.08 -17.41
C PHE A 452 -9.34 -7.09 -18.08
N ARG A 453 -10.37 -6.53 -17.43
CA ARG A 453 -11.71 -6.32 -18.00
C ARG A 453 -11.69 -5.28 -19.13
N ASN A 454 -10.90 -4.22 -18.96
CA ASN A 454 -10.70 -3.16 -19.97
C ASN A 454 -9.70 -3.56 -21.09
N ASN A 455 -9.66 -4.85 -21.47
CA ASN A 455 -8.84 -5.43 -22.54
C ASN A 455 -7.31 -5.23 -22.40
N PHE A 456 -6.81 -4.93 -21.20
CA PHE A 456 -5.37 -4.78 -20.95
C PHE A 456 -4.56 -6.04 -21.32
N SER A 457 -3.35 -5.84 -21.88
CA SER A 457 -2.51 -6.93 -22.38
C SER A 457 -1.01 -6.61 -22.34
N ASP A 458 -0.29 -7.21 -21.39
CA ASP A 458 1.18 -7.16 -21.31
C ASP A 458 1.85 -8.11 -22.33
N THR A 459 1.65 -7.81 -23.61
CA THR A 459 2.27 -8.53 -24.74
C THR A 459 3.69 -8.06 -25.02
N LYS A 460 4.00 -6.78 -24.77
CA LYS A 460 5.28 -6.15 -25.15
C LYS A 460 6.45 -6.54 -24.24
N LYS A 461 6.25 -6.58 -22.91
CA LYS A 461 7.36 -6.61 -21.93
C LYS A 461 7.30 -7.77 -20.93
N LYS A 462 6.13 -8.39 -20.71
CA LYS A 462 5.92 -9.55 -19.82
C LYS A 462 6.44 -9.32 -18.39
N ARG A 463 6.24 -8.11 -17.87
CA ARG A 463 6.59 -7.66 -16.51
C ARG A 463 5.54 -8.04 -15.49
N LEU A 464 4.29 -8.22 -15.92
CA LEU A 464 3.15 -8.47 -15.03
C LEU A 464 3.35 -9.68 -14.08
N PRO A 465 3.91 -10.83 -14.49
CA PRO A 465 4.13 -11.95 -13.57
C PRO A 465 5.13 -11.63 -12.45
N SER A 466 6.18 -10.84 -12.72
CA SER A 466 7.14 -10.44 -11.67
C SER A 466 6.60 -9.30 -10.80
N ILE A 467 5.79 -8.40 -11.34
CA ILE A 467 5.04 -7.40 -10.56
C ILE A 467 4.10 -8.09 -9.57
N CYS A 468 3.35 -9.10 -10.02
CA CYS A 468 2.47 -9.90 -9.15
C CYS A 468 3.27 -10.68 -8.09
N THR A 469 4.38 -11.31 -8.46
CA THR A 469 5.29 -11.98 -7.50
C THR A 469 5.82 -11.01 -6.44
N ASN A 470 6.26 -9.81 -6.84
CA ASN A 470 6.77 -8.80 -5.92
C ASN A 470 5.68 -8.34 -4.93
N TRP A 471 4.50 -7.98 -5.46
CA TRP A 471 3.34 -7.57 -4.65
C TRP A 471 2.98 -8.62 -3.60
N PHE A 472 2.81 -9.88 -4.01
CA PHE A 472 2.38 -10.95 -3.08
C PHE A 472 3.47 -11.25 -2.04
N THR A 473 4.74 -11.25 -2.45
CA THR A 473 5.87 -11.44 -1.53
C THR A 473 5.97 -10.31 -0.50
N LEU A 474 5.77 -9.06 -0.91
CA LEU A 474 5.81 -7.89 -0.02
C LEU A 474 4.60 -7.84 0.92
N LEU A 475 3.40 -8.15 0.41
CA LEU A 475 2.18 -8.29 1.22
C LEU A 475 2.37 -9.32 2.32
N LEU A 476 2.87 -10.52 1.99
CA LEU A 476 3.15 -11.56 2.99
C LEU A 476 4.28 -11.17 3.95
N LEU A 477 5.31 -10.45 3.51
CA LEU A 477 6.36 -9.93 4.40
C LEU A 477 5.78 -9.00 5.47
N ILE A 478 4.90 -8.07 5.07
CA ILE A 478 4.27 -7.11 5.99
C ILE A 478 3.30 -7.81 6.95
N LEU A 479 2.51 -8.78 6.47
CA LEU A 479 1.60 -9.61 7.28
C LEU A 479 2.32 -10.60 8.22
N ASN A 480 3.61 -10.87 8.00
CA ASN A 480 4.44 -11.64 8.93
C ASN A 480 5.00 -10.74 10.04
N VAL A 481 5.42 -9.51 9.69
CA VAL A 481 5.98 -8.53 10.64
C VAL A 481 4.94 -8.00 11.64
N SER A 482 3.64 -8.02 11.31
CA SER A 482 2.57 -7.75 12.30
C SER A 482 2.47 -8.80 13.42
N ASN A 483 3.18 -9.93 13.29
CA ASN A 483 3.38 -10.94 14.34
C ASN A 483 2.07 -11.58 14.87
N GLU A 484 1.05 -11.65 14.02
CA GLU A 484 -0.16 -12.41 14.30
C GLU A 484 0.15 -13.91 14.33
N CYS A 485 -0.34 -14.63 15.36
CA CYS A 485 -0.09 -16.07 15.55
C CYS A 485 -0.65 -16.98 14.44
N ASN A 486 -1.27 -16.38 13.42
CA ASN A 486 -2.09 -16.98 12.38
C ASN A 486 -1.54 -16.72 10.95
N PHE A 487 -0.28 -16.29 10.79
CA PHE A 487 0.34 -15.93 9.51
C PHE A 487 0.04 -16.93 8.38
N ILE A 488 0.11 -18.24 8.63
CA ILE A 488 -0.21 -19.27 7.64
C ILE A 488 -1.66 -19.15 7.14
N SER A 489 -2.64 -18.98 8.01
CA SER A 489 -4.03 -18.80 7.56
C SER A 489 -4.25 -17.48 6.82
N LEU A 490 -3.46 -16.43 7.11
CA LEU A 490 -3.51 -15.18 6.34
C LEU A 490 -3.04 -15.39 4.88
N ILE A 491 -2.02 -16.23 4.64
CA ILE A 491 -1.60 -16.60 3.27
C ILE A 491 -2.78 -17.19 2.49
N PHE A 492 -3.45 -18.20 3.06
CA PHE A 492 -4.52 -18.92 2.38
C PHE A 492 -5.82 -18.09 2.29
N TYR A 493 -6.10 -17.20 3.24
CA TYR A 493 -7.21 -16.24 3.15
C TYR A 493 -6.98 -15.18 2.06
N GLN A 494 -5.76 -14.68 1.89
CA GLN A 494 -5.45 -13.81 0.75
C GLN A 494 -5.56 -14.59 -0.58
N LEU A 495 -5.14 -15.86 -0.64
CA LEU A 495 -5.41 -16.71 -1.82
C LEU A 495 -6.91 -16.86 -2.09
N GLU A 496 -7.75 -17.10 -1.08
CA GLU A 496 -9.22 -17.18 -1.21
C GLU A 496 -9.79 -15.89 -1.81
N ARG A 497 -9.35 -14.74 -1.29
CA ARG A 497 -9.74 -13.42 -1.79
C ARG A 497 -9.28 -13.16 -3.24
N MET A 498 -8.14 -13.72 -3.66
CA MET A 498 -7.63 -13.55 -5.04
C MET A 498 -8.21 -14.56 -6.04
N HIS A 499 -8.78 -15.67 -5.58
CA HIS A 499 -9.22 -16.77 -6.45
C HIS A 499 -10.34 -16.37 -7.43
N PRO A 500 -11.43 -15.68 -7.03
CA PRO A 500 -12.47 -15.22 -7.96
C PRO A 500 -11.98 -14.22 -9.00
N LEU A 501 -10.88 -13.51 -8.73
CA LEU A 501 -10.31 -12.48 -9.58
C LEU A 501 -9.26 -13.04 -10.56
N LEU A 502 -8.41 -13.96 -10.10
CA LEU A 502 -7.15 -14.29 -10.79
C LEU A 502 -6.88 -15.79 -11.01
N SER A 503 -7.69 -16.71 -10.47
CA SER A 503 -7.49 -18.18 -10.65
C SER A 503 -7.42 -18.59 -12.12
N HIS A 504 -8.26 -17.98 -12.97
CA HIS A 504 -8.31 -18.23 -14.41
C HIS A 504 -7.01 -17.84 -15.14
N ARG A 505 -6.18 -16.96 -14.56
CA ARG A 505 -4.91 -16.46 -15.12
C ARG A 505 -3.74 -17.36 -14.70
N LYS A 506 -3.74 -18.62 -15.18
CA LYS A 506 -2.82 -19.71 -14.79
C LYS A 506 -1.39 -19.28 -14.41
N ASN A 507 -0.70 -18.51 -15.24
CA ASN A 507 0.69 -18.10 -14.99
C ASN A 507 0.86 -17.23 -13.72
N ILE A 508 -0.11 -16.37 -13.41
CA ILE A 508 -0.09 -15.52 -12.21
C ILE A 508 -0.51 -16.34 -10.99
N TRP A 509 -1.56 -17.15 -11.13
CA TRP A 509 -2.03 -18.04 -10.07
C TRP A 509 -0.94 -19.04 -9.63
N GLN A 510 -0.21 -19.62 -10.57
CA GLN A 510 0.93 -20.51 -10.30
C GLN A 510 2.04 -19.81 -9.49
N ASN A 511 2.35 -18.55 -9.79
CA ASN A 511 3.32 -17.78 -8.99
C ASN A 511 2.82 -17.62 -7.54
N PHE A 512 1.57 -17.22 -7.32
CA PHE A 512 0.99 -17.08 -5.98
C PHE A 512 1.00 -18.41 -5.21
N THR A 513 0.57 -19.51 -5.82
CA THR A 513 0.59 -20.83 -5.16
C THR A 513 2.01 -21.29 -4.85
N THR A 514 3.00 -20.99 -5.71
CA THR A 514 4.41 -21.32 -5.48
C THR A 514 4.97 -20.55 -4.27
N ILE A 515 4.74 -19.23 -4.22
CA ILE A 515 5.17 -18.38 -3.10
C ILE A 515 4.52 -18.85 -1.78
N ALA A 516 3.25 -19.24 -1.80
CA ALA A 516 2.55 -19.80 -0.64
C ALA A 516 3.13 -21.15 -0.19
N ILE A 517 3.46 -22.06 -1.13
CA ILE A 517 4.14 -23.33 -0.85
C ILE A 517 5.52 -23.10 -0.24
N GLU A 518 6.30 -22.15 -0.77
CA GLU A 518 7.65 -21.84 -0.28
C GLU A 518 7.63 -21.23 1.12
N ASN A 519 6.73 -20.26 1.37
CA ASN A 519 6.55 -19.70 2.71
C ASN A 519 6.08 -20.76 3.72
N LEU A 520 5.14 -21.64 3.35
CA LEU A 520 4.72 -22.73 4.23
C LEU A 520 5.87 -23.70 4.54
N LYS A 521 6.69 -24.06 3.55
CA LYS A 521 7.83 -24.97 3.72
C LYS A 521 8.99 -24.36 4.54
N ALA A 522 8.97 -23.04 4.79
CA ALA A 522 9.87 -22.37 5.72
C ALA A 522 9.33 -22.32 7.17
N CYS A 523 8.03 -22.56 7.40
CA CYS A 523 7.42 -22.53 8.73
C CYS A 523 7.72 -23.83 9.54
N PRO A 524 7.82 -23.74 10.88
CA PRO A 524 7.86 -24.91 11.75
C PRO A 524 6.61 -25.81 11.62
N GLU A 525 6.80 -27.13 11.65
CA GLU A 525 5.71 -28.12 11.52
C GLU A 525 4.55 -27.88 12.51
N SER A 526 4.85 -27.45 13.74
CA SER A 526 3.83 -27.12 14.75
C SER A 526 2.95 -25.91 14.39
N GLN A 527 3.47 -24.91 13.68
CA GLN A 527 2.66 -23.79 13.20
C GLN A 527 1.75 -24.21 12.05
N ILE A 528 2.26 -25.03 11.13
CA ILE A 528 1.50 -25.59 10.00
C ILE A 528 0.33 -26.43 10.53
N ILE A 529 0.58 -27.28 11.54
CA ILE A 529 -0.45 -28.09 12.21
C ILE A 529 -1.51 -27.22 12.90
N ASN A 530 -1.10 -26.21 13.67
CA ASN A 530 -2.06 -25.32 14.35
C ASN A 530 -2.97 -24.57 13.35
N ALA A 531 -2.46 -24.22 12.17
CA ALA A 531 -3.24 -23.53 11.14
C ALA A 531 -4.35 -24.39 10.51
N ILE A 532 -4.34 -25.73 10.66
CA ILE A 532 -5.35 -26.62 10.06
C ILE A 532 -6.78 -26.30 10.54
N LYS A 533 -6.93 -25.94 11.82
CA LYS A 533 -8.24 -25.56 12.40
C LYS A 533 -8.79 -24.21 11.89
N LEU A 534 -7.94 -23.41 11.24
CA LEU A 534 -8.30 -22.11 10.65
C LEU A 534 -8.50 -22.19 9.13
N VAL A 535 -7.60 -22.87 8.41
CA VAL A 535 -7.69 -23.00 6.95
C VAL A 535 -8.92 -23.81 6.51
N ASP A 536 -9.46 -24.68 7.37
CA ASP A 536 -10.74 -25.34 7.11
C ASP A 536 -11.97 -24.40 7.09
N GLN A 537 -11.84 -23.15 7.54
CA GLN A 537 -12.93 -22.15 7.45
C GLN A 537 -13.05 -21.51 6.06
N ILE A 538 -12.04 -21.68 5.20
CA ILE A 538 -12.05 -21.27 3.79
C ILE A 538 -13.17 -22.02 3.04
N LYS A 539 -13.76 -21.37 2.04
CA LYS A 539 -14.84 -21.94 1.20
C LYS A 539 -14.30 -22.59 -0.06
N GLU A 540 -13.26 -22.00 -0.66
CA GLU A 540 -12.73 -22.44 -1.95
C GLU A 540 -12.01 -23.78 -1.87
N LYS A 541 -12.55 -24.76 -2.59
CA LYS A 541 -12.13 -26.17 -2.51
C LYS A 541 -10.71 -26.38 -3.02
N GLU A 542 -10.33 -25.73 -4.13
CA GLU A 542 -8.98 -25.84 -4.71
C GLU A 542 -7.89 -25.36 -3.73
N ILE A 543 -8.23 -24.42 -2.84
CA ILE A 543 -7.31 -23.85 -1.85
C ILE A 543 -7.17 -24.76 -0.63
N LYS A 544 -8.26 -25.40 -0.19
CA LYS A 544 -8.18 -26.51 0.78
C LYS A 544 -7.37 -27.68 0.25
N GLU A 545 -7.57 -28.06 -1.01
CA GLU A 545 -6.82 -29.15 -1.65
C GLU A 545 -5.33 -28.82 -1.75
N LEU A 546 -4.97 -27.60 -2.16
CA LEU A 546 -3.59 -27.10 -2.15
C LEU A 546 -2.94 -27.22 -0.76
N PHE A 547 -3.59 -26.75 0.30
CA PHE A 547 -3.06 -26.84 1.67
C PHE A 547 -2.96 -28.29 2.16
N SER A 548 -3.99 -29.10 1.87
CA SER A 548 -4.06 -30.52 2.21
C SER A 548 -2.92 -31.32 1.55
N ASP A 549 -2.62 -31.05 0.29
CA ASP A 549 -1.57 -31.77 -0.46
C ASP A 549 -0.16 -31.40 0.01
N ILE A 550 0.09 -30.16 0.44
CA ILE A 550 1.38 -29.80 1.07
C ILE A 550 1.53 -30.49 2.43
N ILE A 551 0.46 -30.58 3.23
CA ILE A 551 0.48 -31.32 4.51
C ILE A 551 0.72 -32.82 4.27
N LYS A 552 0.05 -33.42 3.27
CA LYS A 552 0.30 -34.81 2.85
C LYS A 552 1.77 -35.01 2.44
N GLU A 553 2.34 -34.11 1.63
CA GLU A 553 3.75 -34.16 1.21
C GLU A 553 4.72 -34.08 2.42
N MET A 554 4.43 -33.19 3.38
CA MET A 554 5.22 -33.00 4.59
C MET A 554 5.17 -34.25 5.49
N ILE A 555 3.96 -34.73 5.82
CA ILE A 555 3.76 -35.88 6.70
C ILE A 555 4.37 -37.15 6.08
N PHE A 556 4.14 -37.40 4.78
CA PHE A 556 4.61 -38.61 4.10
C PHE A 556 6.13 -38.82 4.17
N LYS A 557 6.91 -37.74 4.14
CA LYS A 557 8.37 -37.79 4.32
C LYS A 557 8.78 -38.27 5.71
N THR A 558 7.93 -38.10 6.72
CA THR A 558 8.19 -38.48 8.12
C THR A 558 7.60 -39.84 8.51
N ILE A 559 6.65 -40.40 7.76
CA ILE A 559 6.17 -41.78 7.96
C ILE A 559 7.23 -42.77 7.50
N GLN A 560 8.11 -43.23 8.39
CA GLN A 560 9.04 -44.33 8.11
C GLN A 560 8.51 -45.68 8.62
N GLN A 561 7.93 -45.70 9.80
CA GLN A 561 7.36 -46.86 10.49
C GLN A 561 6.23 -46.40 11.43
N ILE A 562 5.51 -47.32 12.05
CA ILE A 562 4.61 -46.99 13.16
C ILE A 562 5.46 -46.94 14.44
N ASP A 563 5.54 -45.77 15.07
CA ASP A 563 6.20 -45.53 16.35
C ASP A 563 5.44 -44.48 17.18
N ASP A 564 5.89 -44.22 18.40
CA ASP A 564 5.26 -43.22 19.28
C ASP A 564 5.33 -41.80 18.70
N ARG A 565 6.30 -41.47 17.84
CA ARG A 565 6.40 -40.15 17.20
C ARG A 565 5.29 -39.94 16.16
N LEU A 566 4.89 -41.01 15.46
CA LEU A 566 3.72 -40.98 14.58
C LEU A 566 2.43 -40.79 15.40
N ILE A 567 2.32 -41.42 16.58
CA ILE A 567 1.19 -41.22 17.50
C ILE A 567 1.14 -39.77 17.98
N ASP A 568 2.25 -39.22 18.49
CA ASP A 568 2.33 -37.82 18.94
C ASP A 568 1.97 -36.82 17.83
N LYS A 569 2.43 -37.08 16.59
CA LYS A 569 2.03 -36.28 15.41
C LYS A 569 0.54 -36.34 15.13
N ILE A 570 -0.11 -37.51 15.24
CA ILE A 570 -1.56 -37.66 15.04
C ILE A 570 -2.35 -36.91 16.11
N PHE A 571 -1.91 -36.96 17.38
CA PHE A 571 -2.47 -36.13 18.46
C PHE A 571 -2.34 -34.63 18.15
N MET A 572 -1.16 -34.16 17.70
CA MET A 572 -0.94 -32.77 17.31
C MET A 572 -1.84 -32.35 16.13
N ILE A 573 -1.96 -33.18 15.08
CA ILE A 573 -2.78 -32.88 13.89
C ILE A 573 -4.26 -32.73 14.25
N CYS A 574 -4.79 -33.58 15.12
CA CYS A 574 -6.16 -33.44 15.65
C CYS A 574 -6.27 -32.29 16.67
N GLY A 575 -5.14 -31.85 17.22
CA GLY A 575 -5.03 -30.88 18.32
C GLY A 575 -5.68 -31.41 19.60
N CYS A 576 -5.40 -32.67 19.92
CA CYS A 576 -5.81 -33.37 21.13
C CYS A 576 -4.64 -33.47 22.11
N GLU A 577 -4.91 -33.44 23.42
CA GLU A 577 -3.90 -33.76 24.44
C GLU A 577 -3.51 -35.25 24.37
N SER A 578 -2.23 -35.55 24.56
CA SER A 578 -1.71 -36.92 24.51
C SER A 578 -2.31 -37.82 25.60
N ASN A 579 -2.54 -39.08 25.24
CA ASN A 579 -3.21 -40.11 26.06
C ASN A 579 -4.70 -39.86 26.37
N LYS A 580 -5.40 -38.97 25.65
CA LYS A 580 -6.88 -38.93 25.60
C LYS A 580 -7.41 -39.73 24.40
N LEU A 581 -8.75 -39.88 24.32
CA LEU A 581 -9.41 -40.37 23.10
C LEU A 581 -9.10 -39.46 21.91
N LEU A 582 -8.97 -40.04 20.72
CA LEU A 582 -8.65 -39.30 19.49
C LEU A 582 -9.92 -38.74 18.86
N GLU A 583 -10.10 -37.42 18.93
CA GLU A 583 -11.24 -36.72 18.33
C GLU A 583 -10.82 -36.04 17.03
N VAL A 584 -11.44 -36.42 15.91
CA VAL A 584 -11.16 -35.91 14.56
C VAL A 584 -12.07 -34.70 14.27
N PRO A 585 -11.56 -33.46 14.29
CA PRO A 585 -12.42 -32.27 14.39
C PRO A 585 -13.04 -31.86 13.06
N ASN A 586 -12.46 -32.25 11.91
CA ASN A 586 -13.00 -31.93 10.59
C ASN A 586 -12.61 -32.97 9.52
N THR A 587 -13.31 -32.92 8.38
CA THR A 587 -13.13 -33.84 7.24
C THR A 587 -11.81 -33.65 6.50
N MET A 588 -11.11 -32.51 6.69
CA MET A 588 -9.77 -32.29 6.14
C MET A 588 -8.71 -33.07 6.92
N ILE A 589 -8.80 -33.10 8.26
CA ILE A 589 -7.92 -33.93 9.10
C ILE A 589 -8.24 -35.41 8.87
N GLU A 590 -9.52 -35.76 8.70
CA GLU A 590 -9.92 -37.11 8.29
C GLU A 590 -9.27 -37.56 6.97
N ASP A 591 -9.25 -36.72 5.93
CA ASP A 591 -8.57 -37.02 4.65
C ASP A 591 -7.06 -37.18 4.84
N ILE A 592 -6.45 -36.44 5.76
CA ILE A 592 -5.03 -36.59 6.13
C ILE A 592 -4.80 -37.92 6.85
N LEU A 593 -5.66 -38.33 7.79
CA LEU A 593 -5.57 -39.62 8.48
C LEU A 593 -5.75 -40.79 7.51
N CYS A 594 -6.71 -40.71 6.59
CA CYS A 594 -6.88 -41.70 5.52
C CYS A 594 -5.62 -41.82 4.65
N TYR A 595 -5.00 -40.69 4.29
CA TYR A 595 -3.75 -40.68 3.53
C TYR A 595 -2.56 -41.28 4.31
N ILE A 596 -2.50 -41.11 5.63
CA ILE A 596 -1.53 -41.79 6.51
C ILE A 596 -1.75 -43.31 6.47
N LEU A 597 -3.00 -43.78 6.60
CA LEU A 597 -3.33 -45.21 6.55
C LEU A 597 -2.97 -45.84 5.20
N ASP A 598 -3.33 -45.21 4.09
CA ASP A 598 -2.93 -45.65 2.75
C ASP A 598 -1.40 -45.67 2.59
N GLY A 599 -0.70 -44.67 3.16
CA GLY A 599 0.76 -44.59 3.16
C GLY A 599 1.43 -45.72 3.93
N LEU A 600 0.82 -46.18 5.02
CA LEU A 600 1.24 -47.37 5.77
C LEU A 600 0.92 -48.66 5.00
N GLN A 601 -0.28 -48.78 4.42
CA GLN A 601 -0.71 -49.94 3.63
C GLN A 601 0.23 -50.22 2.46
N ARG A 602 0.66 -49.18 1.73
CA ARG A 602 1.62 -49.27 0.61
C ARG A 602 3.03 -49.69 1.05
N LYS A 603 3.37 -49.58 2.34
CA LYS A 603 4.66 -50.02 2.92
C LYS A 603 4.58 -51.40 3.56
N SER A 604 3.39 -51.87 3.96
CA SER A 604 3.17 -53.22 4.50
C SER A 604 3.19 -54.33 3.43
N ASN A 605 4.31 -54.49 2.73
CA ASN A 605 4.57 -55.60 1.81
C ASN A 605 4.83 -56.92 2.57
N LEU A 606 3.78 -57.47 3.17
CA LEU A 606 3.79 -58.77 3.84
C LEU A 606 2.97 -59.78 3.02
N SER A 607 3.54 -60.94 2.71
CA SER A 607 2.85 -62.02 1.99
C SER A 607 2.06 -62.90 2.97
N ASP A 608 2.72 -63.40 4.01
CA ASP A 608 2.13 -64.27 5.03
C ASP A 608 1.02 -63.57 5.85
N THR A 609 -0.01 -64.35 6.18
CA THR A 609 -1.11 -63.97 7.08
C THR A 609 -0.68 -63.94 8.55
N SER A 610 0.24 -64.80 8.99
CA SER A 610 0.68 -64.86 10.38
C SER A 610 1.52 -63.63 10.75
N GLU A 611 2.47 -63.24 9.89
CA GLU A 611 3.21 -61.97 10.02
C GLU A 611 2.30 -60.73 10.04
N LYS A 612 1.19 -60.72 9.29
CA LYS A 612 0.22 -59.61 9.33
C LYS A 612 -0.42 -59.49 10.71
N TYR A 613 -0.95 -60.58 11.25
CA TYR A 613 -1.57 -60.60 12.58
C TYR A 613 -0.59 -60.18 13.68
N LEU A 614 0.67 -60.64 13.62
CA LEU A 614 1.70 -60.25 14.58
C LEU A 614 2.08 -58.76 14.49
N ASN A 615 2.20 -58.19 13.29
CA ASN A 615 2.49 -56.76 13.14
C ASN A 615 1.32 -55.87 13.58
N ILE A 616 0.07 -56.32 13.40
CA ILE A 616 -1.13 -55.64 13.91
C ILE A 616 -1.07 -55.54 15.44
N ILE A 617 -0.81 -56.64 16.14
CA ILE A 617 -0.72 -56.68 17.61
C ILE A 617 0.51 -55.93 18.13
N LYS A 618 1.67 -56.06 17.46
CA LYS A 618 2.91 -55.33 17.77
C LYS A 618 2.71 -53.82 17.84
N PHE A 619 1.83 -53.27 17.00
CA PHE A 619 1.48 -51.85 16.97
C PHE A 619 0.13 -51.56 17.63
N GLY A 620 -0.32 -52.41 18.56
CA GLY A 620 -1.66 -52.36 19.15
C GLY A 620 -2.06 -51.00 19.72
N LYS A 621 -1.14 -50.29 20.40
CA LYS A 621 -1.35 -48.91 20.91
C LYS A 621 -1.81 -47.92 19.84
N PHE A 622 -1.21 -47.98 18.64
CA PHE A 622 -1.60 -47.14 17.50
C PHE A 622 -2.99 -47.53 16.99
N TRP A 623 -3.27 -48.82 16.86
CA TRP A 623 -4.56 -49.31 16.34
C TRP A 623 -5.72 -49.10 17.32
N ILE A 624 -5.51 -49.19 18.63
CA ILE A 624 -6.51 -48.83 19.65
C ILE A 624 -6.95 -47.36 19.47
N LEU A 625 -6.00 -46.45 19.27
CA LEU A 625 -6.27 -45.02 19.09
C LEU A 625 -7.01 -44.70 17.78
N ILE A 626 -6.62 -45.36 16.68
CA ILE A 626 -7.26 -45.15 15.37
C ILE A 626 -8.65 -45.79 15.29
N LEU A 627 -8.81 -47.03 15.78
CA LEU A 627 -10.10 -47.76 15.71
C LEU A 627 -11.16 -47.17 16.64
N ASN A 628 -10.77 -46.51 17.73
CA ASN A 628 -11.67 -45.81 18.66
C ASN A 628 -11.71 -44.28 18.42
N ALA A 629 -11.32 -43.80 17.24
CA ALA A 629 -11.41 -42.39 16.90
C ALA A 629 -12.87 -41.92 16.82
N THR A 630 -13.14 -40.71 17.30
CA THR A 630 -14.47 -40.07 17.32
C THR A 630 -14.49 -38.78 16.51
N GLY A 631 -15.66 -38.16 16.32
CA GLY A 631 -15.80 -36.95 15.50
C GLY A 631 -16.07 -37.27 14.03
N ASN A 632 -15.38 -36.59 13.11
CA ASN A 632 -15.51 -36.80 11.66
C ASN A 632 -14.70 -38.03 11.23
N VAL A 633 -15.34 -39.19 11.21
CA VAL A 633 -14.70 -40.50 10.96
C VAL A 633 -15.46 -41.38 9.94
N GLU A 634 -16.37 -40.82 9.14
CA GLU A 634 -17.10 -41.58 8.12
C GLU A 634 -16.18 -42.19 7.05
N LYS A 635 -15.33 -41.37 6.40
CA LYS A 635 -14.32 -41.83 5.43
C LYS A 635 -13.25 -42.69 6.09
N LEU A 636 -12.89 -42.38 7.34
CA LEU A 636 -11.89 -43.13 8.10
C LEU A 636 -12.37 -44.57 8.35
N ASN A 637 -13.63 -44.73 8.76
CA ASN A 637 -14.29 -46.04 8.87
C ASN A 637 -14.48 -46.69 7.49
N GLU A 638 -14.66 -45.91 6.42
CA GLU A 638 -14.77 -46.46 5.07
C GLU A 638 -13.45 -46.97 4.47
N ASN A 639 -12.29 -46.50 4.96
CA ASN A 639 -10.96 -46.79 4.40
C ASN A 639 -10.65 -48.31 4.32
N SER A 640 -10.03 -48.73 3.22
CA SER A 640 -9.77 -50.15 2.95
C SER A 640 -8.81 -50.80 3.95
N TYR A 641 -7.80 -50.05 4.43
CA TYR A 641 -6.84 -50.53 5.40
C TYR A 641 -7.44 -50.56 6.80
N PHE A 642 -8.21 -49.53 7.19
CA PHE A 642 -8.97 -49.52 8.45
C PHE A 642 -9.88 -50.76 8.56
N LYS A 643 -10.71 -51.02 7.53
CA LYS A 643 -11.55 -52.21 7.45
C LYS A 643 -10.75 -53.51 7.47
N HIS A 644 -9.62 -53.59 6.75
CA HIS A 644 -8.74 -54.77 6.78
C HIS A 644 -8.20 -55.04 8.18
N ILE A 645 -7.77 -54.01 8.93
CA ILE A 645 -7.27 -54.16 10.31
C ILE A 645 -8.41 -54.61 11.23
N GLN A 646 -9.58 -53.95 11.18
CA GLN A 646 -10.75 -54.33 11.97
C GLN A 646 -11.19 -55.79 11.71
N MET A 647 -11.27 -56.20 10.44
CA MET A 647 -11.56 -57.57 10.05
C MET A 647 -10.47 -58.55 10.50
N SER A 648 -9.20 -58.17 10.43
CA SER A 648 -8.07 -59.00 10.88
C SER A 648 -8.11 -59.21 12.39
N THR A 649 -8.36 -58.16 13.17
CA THR A 649 -8.43 -58.24 14.65
C THR A 649 -9.65 -59.04 15.11
N ALA A 650 -10.82 -58.80 14.49
CA ALA A 650 -11.99 -59.66 14.69
C ALA A 650 -11.71 -61.12 14.30
N LYS A 651 -10.91 -61.35 13.24
CA LYS A 651 -10.55 -62.71 12.83
C LYS A 651 -9.57 -63.38 13.80
N ILE A 652 -8.55 -62.69 14.30
CA ILE A 652 -7.67 -63.22 15.37
C ILE A 652 -8.50 -63.65 16.58
N ASN A 653 -9.45 -62.81 17.01
CA ASN A 653 -10.32 -63.13 18.15
C ASN A 653 -11.22 -64.35 17.87
N SER A 654 -11.81 -64.43 16.66
CA SER A 654 -12.53 -65.63 16.18
C SER A 654 -11.66 -66.88 16.25
N LEU A 655 -10.43 -66.81 15.74
CA LEU A 655 -9.46 -67.91 15.77
C LEU A 655 -9.09 -68.33 17.21
N LEU A 656 -9.02 -67.40 18.16
CA LEU A 656 -8.78 -67.71 19.58
C LEU A 656 -10.00 -68.37 20.25
N ILE A 657 -11.20 -67.79 20.08
CA ILE A 657 -12.46 -68.26 20.71
C ILE A 657 -12.88 -69.64 20.18
N GLU A 658 -12.91 -69.81 18.86
CA GLU A 658 -13.22 -71.07 18.18
C GLU A 658 -12.14 -72.15 18.43
N LYS A 659 -11.01 -71.75 19.04
CA LYS A 659 -9.74 -72.48 19.08
C LYS A 659 -9.24 -72.82 17.66
N SER A 660 -9.70 -72.11 16.63
CA SER A 660 -9.30 -72.33 15.23
C SER A 660 -7.98 -71.66 14.83
N ILE A 661 -7.24 -71.09 15.79
CA ILE A 661 -5.90 -70.52 15.60
C ILE A 661 -4.81 -71.56 15.33
N ASN A 662 -3.86 -71.17 14.49
CA ASN A 662 -2.67 -71.94 14.18
C ASN A 662 -1.68 -72.02 15.38
N ILE A 663 -1.01 -73.16 15.58
CA ILE A 663 -0.07 -73.37 16.71
C ILE A 663 1.20 -72.51 16.61
N GLN A 664 1.79 -72.33 15.43
CA GLN A 664 2.97 -71.46 15.27
C GLN A 664 2.63 -70.00 15.56
N LEU A 665 1.49 -69.52 15.05
CA LEU A 665 0.97 -68.18 15.37
C LEU A 665 0.68 -68.03 16.87
N LEU A 666 0.06 -69.03 17.51
CA LEU A 666 -0.22 -69.03 18.95
C LEU A 666 1.08 -68.96 19.78
N GLN A 667 2.11 -69.73 19.43
CA GLN A 667 3.43 -69.66 20.06
C GLN A 667 4.13 -68.31 19.86
N GLN A 668 3.79 -67.56 18.80
CA GLN A 668 4.29 -66.22 18.56
C GLN A 668 3.46 -65.15 19.31
N LEU A 669 2.17 -65.40 19.56
CA LEU A 669 1.31 -64.56 20.40
C LEU A 669 1.64 -64.68 21.90
N LEU A 670 1.95 -65.88 22.40
CA LEU A 670 2.37 -66.16 23.79
C LEU A 670 3.73 -65.51 24.19
N LYS A 671 4.25 -64.59 23.37
CA LYS A 671 5.39 -63.71 23.67
C LYS A 671 4.97 -62.34 24.19
N TYR A 672 3.70 -61.97 24.00
CA TYR A 672 3.05 -60.82 24.63
C TYR A 672 2.38 -61.30 25.93
N SER A 673 2.15 -60.40 26.90
CA SER A 673 1.46 -60.80 28.14
C SER A 673 -0.04 -60.97 27.92
N ASP A 674 -0.70 -61.77 28.76
CA ASP A 674 -2.14 -61.96 28.69
C ASP A 674 -2.88 -60.63 28.84
N GLU A 675 -2.43 -59.73 29.72
CA GLU A 675 -3.03 -58.39 29.88
C GLU A 675 -2.91 -57.56 28.60
N GLN A 676 -1.77 -57.62 27.89
CA GLN A 676 -1.58 -56.89 26.63
C GLN A 676 -2.51 -57.41 25.53
N LEU A 677 -2.70 -58.73 25.43
CA LEU A 677 -3.57 -59.35 24.44
C LEU A 677 -5.05 -59.12 24.77
N PHE A 678 -5.46 -59.26 26.04
CA PHE A 678 -6.83 -58.96 26.46
C PHE A 678 -7.16 -57.48 26.32
N GLN A 679 -6.27 -56.57 26.72
CA GLN A 679 -6.48 -55.14 26.55
C GLN A 679 -6.63 -54.80 25.06
N TYR A 680 -5.72 -55.28 24.21
CA TYR A 680 -5.79 -55.02 22.77
C TYR A 680 -7.10 -55.54 22.15
N LEU A 681 -7.54 -56.76 22.47
CA LEU A 681 -8.73 -57.35 21.86
C LEU A 681 -10.04 -56.75 22.40
N ASP A 682 -10.17 -56.49 23.71
CA ASP A 682 -11.41 -55.89 24.27
C ASP A 682 -11.54 -54.40 23.88
N GLU A 683 -10.44 -53.63 23.88
CA GLU A 683 -10.45 -52.22 23.49
C GLU A 683 -10.64 -51.99 21.98
N THR A 684 -10.25 -52.94 21.11
CA THR A 684 -10.45 -52.78 19.64
C THR A 684 -11.74 -53.37 19.09
N ILE A 685 -12.34 -54.34 19.78
CA ILE A 685 -13.61 -54.97 19.35
C ILE A 685 -14.81 -54.30 20.02
N GLY A 686 -14.63 -53.77 21.25
CA GLY A 686 -15.66 -53.08 22.00
C GLY A 686 -16.71 -54.01 22.58
N LYS A 687 -17.39 -53.55 23.64
CA LYS A 687 -18.30 -54.37 24.47
C LYS A 687 -19.56 -54.84 23.72
N LYS A 688 -19.47 -55.98 23.03
CA LYS A 688 -20.61 -56.83 22.65
C LYS A 688 -20.45 -58.24 23.22
N LYS A 689 -21.46 -58.65 24.00
CA LYS A 689 -21.54 -59.94 24.69
C LYS A 689 -21.34 -61.13 23.72
N SER A 690 -20.46 -62.07 24.07
CA SER A 690 -20.83 -63.50 24.31
C SER A 690 -19.62 -64.42 24.53
N LEU A 691 -18.90 -64.30 25.66
CA LEU A 691 -17.90 -65.31 26.08
C LEU A 691 -18.37 -66.20 27.27
N GLY A 692 -19.39 -65.78 28.01
CA GLY A 692 -19.83 -66.44 29.24
C GLY A 692 -20.62 -67.74 29.06
N GLU A 693 -21.04 -68.07 27.84
CA GLU A 693 -21.89 -69.25 27.55
C GLU A 693 -21.06 -70.45 27.07
N PHE A 694 -19.87 -70.23 26.49
CA PHE A 694 -19.04 -71.28 25.89
C PHE A 694 -18.29 -72.16 26.90
N TYR A 695 -18.03 -71.66 28.11
CA TYR A 695 -17.23 -72.35 29.13
C TYR A 695 -18.02 -73.37 29.98
N ASN A 696 -19.35 -73.44 29.84
CA ASN A 696 -20.21 -74.20 30.77
C ASN A 696 -20.58 -75.63 30.34
N GLU A 697 -20.34 -76.06 29.08
CA GLU A 697 -21.06 -77.23 28.55
C GLU A 697 -20.29 -78.57 28.41
N LEU A 698 -19.02 -78.64 27.96
CA LEU A 698 -18.46 -79.93 27.48
C LEU A 698 -17.02 -80.28 27.90
N CYS A 699 -16.90 -81.41 28.61
CA CYS A 699 -15.68 -82.22 28.81
C CYS A 699 -16.05 -83.74 28.86
N SER A 700 -15.42 -84.58 28.02
CA SER A 700 -15.11 -86.03 28.24
C SER A 700 -14.68 -86.72 26.91
N ALA A 701 -14.11 -87.93 26.95
CA ALA A 701 -13.18 -88.45 25.93
C ALA A 701 -13.24 -89.96 25.63
N SER A 702 -12.91 -90.41 24.39
CA SER A 702 -12.61 -91.84 24.11
C SER A 702 -11.97 -92.26 22.74
N LYS A 703 -10.64 -92.53 22.73
CA LYS A 703 -9.96 -93.80 22.25
C LYS A 703 -9.91 -94.08 20.71
N ILE A 704 -9.05 -94.91 20.07
CA ILE A 704 -7.84 -95.78 20.31
C ILE A 704 -7.31 -96.25 18.90
N ILE A 705 -6.13 -96.85 18.60
CA ILE A 705 -4.66 -96.70 18.85
C ILE A 705 -3.96 -97.60 17.77
N ASP A 706 -2.87 -97.19 17.09
CA ASP A 706 -1.71 -98.08 16.72
C ASP A 706 -0.41 -97.30 16.35
N VAL A 707 0.77 -97.94 16.41
CA VAL A 707 2.01 -97.33 16.91
C VAL A 707 3.16 -97.10 15.91
N ASN A 708 3.26 -97.76 14.76
CA ASN A 708 4.48 -97.61 13.93
C ASN A 708 4.61 -96.24 13.22
N ASP A 709 3.54 -95.44 13.19
CA ASP A 709 3.57 -94.03 12.76
C ASP A 709 4.26 -93.09 13.76
N PHE A 710 4.44 -93.49 15.04
CA PHE A 710 4.77 -92.59 16.18
C PHE A 710 6.00 -91.70 15.96
N THR A 711 7.05 -92.25 15.36
CA THR A 711 8.32 -91.54 15.13
C THR A 711 8.30 -90.69 13.85
N GLN A 712 7.37 -90.96 12.91
CA GLN A 712 7.13 -90.11 11.75
C GLN A 712 6.14 -88.99 12.06
N ASP A 713 5.07 -89.29 12.78
CA ASP A 713 3.99 -88.37 13.14
C ASP A 713 4.50 -87.15 13.90
N LEU A 714 5.30 -87.32 14.96
CA LEU A 714 5.92 -86.19 15.69
C LEU A 714 6.75 -85.28 14.76
N LYS A 715 7.61 -85.86 13.90
CA LYS A 715 8.42 -85.09 12.94
C LYS A 715 7.55 -84.38 11.90
N LYS A 716 6.49 -85.05 11.43
CA LYS A 716 5.54 -84.55 10.43
C LYS A 716 4.66 -83.43 10.99
N ARG A 717 4.28 -83.47 12.28
CA ARG A 717 3.56 -82.40 12.98
C ARG A 717 4.47 -81.22 13.28
N MET A 718 5.72 -81.44 13.72
CA MET A 718 6.70 -80.36 13.89
C MET A 718 7.00 -79.62 12.56
N HIS A 719 7.04 -80.32 11.43
CA HIS A 719 7.16 -79.69 10.10
C HIS A 719 5.85 -79.11 9.53
N ASN A 720 4.71 -79.30 10.21
CA ASN A 720 3.40 -78.76 9.80
C ASN A 720 2.79 -77.83 10.86
N LEU A 721 3.60 -77.20 11.72
CA LEU A 721 3.06 -76.28 12.73
C LEU A 721 2.24 -75.14 12.12
N ASP A 722 2.56 -74.69 10.90
CA ASP A 722 1.79 -73.73 10.08
C ASP A 722 0.42 -74.24 9.56
N ASN A 723 0.17 -75.54 9.65
CA ASN A 723 -1.08 -76.19 9.22
C ASN A 723 -1.89 -76.82 10.39
N VAL A 724 -1.32 -76.89 11.60
CA VAL A 724 -1.95 -77.51 12.78
C VAL A 724 -2.67 -76.46 13.62
N ILE A 725 -3.89 -76.79 14.05
CA ILE A 725 -4.84 -75.85 14.66
C ILE A 725 -5.11 -76.22 16.13
N LEU A 726 -5.25 -75.23 17.02
CA LEU A 726 -5.40 -75.42 18.47
C LEU A 726 -6.55 -76.36 18.84
N ASN A 727 -7.71 -76.25 18.18
CA ASN A 727 -8.87 -77.12 18.35
C ASN A 727 -8.48 -78.59 18.09
N GLN A 728 -7.77 -78.86 17.00
CA GLN A 728 -7.27 -80.21 16.69
C GLN A 728 -6.40 -80.71 17.85
N THR A 729 -5.50 -79.89 18.39
CA THR A 729 -4.66 -80.23 19.55
C THR A 729 -5.40 -80.30 20.90
N MET A 730 -6.69 -79.97 20.94
CA MET A 730 -7.52 -80.00 22.16
C MET A 730 -8.53 -81.16 22.15
N LEU A 731 -8.68 -81.87 21.02
CA LEU A 731 -9.41 -83.14 20.97
C LEU A 731 -8.64 -84.21 21.76
N SER A 732 -9.34 -85.01 22.56
CA SER A 732 -8.75 -86.13 23.31
C SER A 732 -7.90 -87.03 22.42
N ASP A 733 -8.41 -87.26 21.22
CA ASP A 733 -7.92 -88.27 20.29
C ASP A 733 -6.61 -87.85 19.60
N HIS A 734 -6.28 -86.55 19.63
CA HIS A 734 -5.10 -85.98 18.99
C HIS A 734 -3.81 -86.29 19.75
N TRP A 735 -3.86 -86.31 21.09
CA TRP A 735 -2.74 -86.63 21.97
C TRP A 735 -2.83 -88.02 22.61
N LEU A 736 -3.96 -88.72 22.49
CA LEU A 736 -4.22 -90.07 23.05
C LEU A 736 -3.11 -91.10 22.79
N PHE A 737 -2.40 -90.87 21.68
CA PHE A 737 -1.22 -91.58 21.22
C PHE A 737 0.01 -91.43 22.13
N HIS A 738 0.27 -90.20 22.59
CA HIS A 738 1.38 -89.84 23.47
C HIS A 738 0.98 -89.78 24.95
N GLU A 739 -0.32 -89.63 25.26
CA GLU A 739 -0.93 -89.45 26.58
C GLU A 739 -0.38 -90.44 27.64
N LYS A 740 -0.31 -91.73 27.29
CA LYS A 740 0.20 -92.79 28.20
C LYS A 740 1.69 -92.67 28.53
N VAL A 741 2.47 -92.04 27.66
CA VAL A 741 3.92 -91.82 27.85
C VAL A 741 4.18 -90.46 28.51
N LEU A 742 3.26 -89.50 28.37
CA LEU A 742 3.41 -88.12 28.84
C LEU A 742 3.72 -88.04 30.34
N ASN A 743 2.97 -88.76 31.19
CA ASN A 743 3.22 -88.79 32.63
C ASN A 743 4.60 -89.40 32.96
N SER A 744 4.99 -90.49 32.29
CA SER A 744 6.31 -91.11 32.46
C SER A 744 7.44 -90.21 31.97
N ALA A 745 7.23 -89.42 30.91
CA ALA A 745 8.17 -88.44 30.41
C ALA A 745 8.31 -87.24 31.36
N ILE A 746 7.21 -86.75 31.94
CA ILE A 746 7.22 -85.71 32.98
C ILE A 746 7.97 -86.19 34.23
N LEU A 747 7.68 -87.41 34.70
CA LEU A 747 8.38 -88.02 35.84
C LEU A 747 9.88 -88.21 35.53
N TYR A 748 10.23 -88.72 34.35
CA TYR A 748 11.63 -88.84 33.93
C TYR A 748 12.32 -87.47 33.86
N TYR A 749 11.70 -86.45 33.27
CA TYR A 749 12.29 -85.11 33.20
C TYR A 749 12.50 -84.48 34.59
N LYS A 750 11.59 -84.78 35.54
CA LYS A 750 11.66 -84.33 36.94
C LYS A 750 12.71 -85.07 37.77
N PHE A 751 12.89 -86.38 37.56
CA PHE A 751 13.73 -87.25 38.41
C PHE A 751 15.04 -87.75 37.78
N ASN A 752 15.29 -87.51 36.49
CA ASN A 752 16.54 -87.81 35.79
C ASN A 752 17.79 -87.32 36.56
N GLN A 753 17.70 -86.19 37.26
CA GLN A 753 18.83 -85.65 38.03
C GLN A 753 19.17 -86.43 39.31
N SER A 754 18.24 -87.23 39.86
CA SER A 754 18.46 -88.06 41.05
C SER A 754 19.39 -89.24 40.73
N GLN A 755 20.42 -89.43 41.56
CA GLN A 755 21.38 -90.51 41.34
C GLN A 755 20.76 -91.88 41.65
N ILE A 756 20.02 -92.02 42.76
CA ILE A 756 19.34 -93.28 43.15
C ILE A 756 18.37 -93.74 42.04
N PHE A 757 17.64 -92.82 41.42
CA PHE A 757 16.73 -93.14 40.31
C PHE A 757 17.48 -93.63 39.07
N ARG A 758 18.65 -93.05 38.75
CA ARG A 758 19.52 -93.52 37.67
C ARG A 758 20.11 -94.89 37.98
N ASP A 759 20.64 -95.08 39.19
CA ASP A 759 21.24 -96.34 39.64
C ASP A 759 20.23 -97.50 39.60
N ILE A 760 18.96 -97.26 39.98
CA ILE A 760 17.86 -98.25 39.86
C ILE A 760 17.58 -98.59 38.38
N ILE A 761 17.46 -97.59 37.50
CA ILE A 761 17.23 -97.82 36.06
C ILE A 761 18.43 -98.53 35.40
N GLU A 762 19.65 -98.25 35.85
CA GLU A 762 20.88 -98.89 35.38
C GLU A 762 20.97 -100.35 35.88
N TYR A 763 20.60 -100.63 37.13
CA TYR A 763 20.49 -101.99 37.65
C TYR A 763 19.43 -102.82 36.89
N VAL A 764 18.26 -102.24 36.60
CA VAL A 764 17.20 -102.88 35.80
C VAL A 764 17.66 -103.13 34.35
N LYS A 765 18.42 -102.22 33.74
CA LYS A 765 19.08 -102.47 32.45
C LYS A 765 20.08 -103.63 32.50
N ILE A 766 20.90 -103.72 33.54
CA ILE A 766 21.89 -104.80 33.70
C ILE A 766 21.18 -106.15 33.85
N PHE A 767 20.11 -106.22 34.65
CA PHE A 767 19.33 -107.45 34.83
C PHE A 767 18.60 -107.90 33.54
N SER A 768 18.15 -106.96 32.71
CA SER A 768 17.47 -107.29 31.44
C SER A 768 18.42 -107.89 30.39
N GLN A 769 19.74 -107.68 30.49
CA GLN A 769 20.73 -108.22 29.55
C GLN A 769 21.08 -109.70 29.74
N GLN A 770 20.62 -110.36 30.81
CA GLN A 770 20.83 -111.81 31.01
C GLN A 770 19.70 -112.69 30.43
N ARG A 771 18.71 -112.11 29.74
CA ARG A 771 17.77 -112.85 28.88
C ARG A 771 17.88 -112.35 27.43
N ASN A 772 18.35 -113.21 26.54
CA ASN A 772 18.40 -112.94 25.10
C ASN A 772 16.98 -112.90 24.48
N ASN A 773 16.34 -111.73 24.54
CA ASN A 773 15.43 -111.19 23.54
C ASN A 773 15.19 -109.70 23.83
N CYS A 774 15.60 -108.82 22.93
CA CYS A 774 15.64 -107.38 23.20
C CYS A 774 14.27 -106.69 23.03
N ALA A 775 14.07 -105.65 23.86
CA ALA A 775 13.13 -104.53 23.64
C ALA A 775 11.61 -104.82 23.69
N SER A 776 11.13 -105.61 24.64
CA SER A 776 9.68 -105.71 24.95
C SER A 776 9.37 -105.98 26.43
N SER A 777 9.87 -105.12 27.34
CA SER A 777 9.78 -105.33 28.80
C SER A 777 9.55 -104.04 29.62
N TYR A 778 8.51 -103.27 29.26
CA TYR A 778 7.94 -102.19 30.09
C TYR A 778 6.39 -102.25 30.11
N LEU A 779 5.85 -103.45 30.23
CA LEU A 779 4.44 -103.73 30.45
C LEU A 779 4.28 -105.09 31.17
N TYR A 780 3.17 -105.26 31.88
CA TYR A 780 2.84 -106.42 32.74
C TYR A 780 3.68 -106.58 34.01
N ILE A 781 3.26 -105.91 35.07
CA ILE A 781 3.21 -106.54 36.40
C ILE A 781 1.82 -107.18 36.51
N SER A 782 1.77 -108.50 36.74
CA SER A 782 0.54 -109.25 37.05
C SER A 782 0.21 -109.15 38.55
N ASN A 783 -1.06 -109.35 38.91
CA ASN A 783 -1.53 -109.33 40.30
C ASN A 783 -1.16 -110.62 41.08
N GLU A 784 0.09 -111.06 41.00
CA GLU A 784 0.61 -112.23 41.71
C GLU A 784 1.69 -111.78 42.71
N THR A 785 1.62 -112.27 43.96
CA THR A 785 2.56 -111.89 45.02
C THR A 785 3.85 -112.69 44.88
N VAL A 786 5.00 -112.01 44.79
CA VAL A 786 6.30 -112.65 44.57
C VAL A 786 7.13 -112.55 45.84
N ASN A 787 7.57 -113.72 46.35
CA ASN A 787 8.31 -113.84 47.59
C ASN A 787 9.69 -114.44 47.30
N TYR A 788 10.75 -113.78 47.74
CA TYR A 788 12.13 -114.25 47.52
C TYR A 788 13.08 -113.85 48.66
N TYR A 789 14.20 -114.58 48.75
CA TYR A 789 15.27 -114.32 49.72
C TYR A 789 16.46 -113.66 49.03
N VAL A 790 16.82 -112.45 49.46
CA VAL A 790 18.05 -111.77 49.04
C VAL A 790 19.17 -112.18 50.00
N SER A 791 20.20 -112.82 49.47
CA SER A 791 21.39 -113.18 50.25
C SER A 791 22.48 -112.13 50.06
N GLY A 792 22.79 -111.36 51.10
CA GLY A 792 23.96 -110.47 51.10
C GLY A 792 25.26 -111.28 51.21
N GLY A 793 26.35 -110.78 50.64
CA GLY A 793 27.66 -111.46 50.63
C GLY A 793 28.25 -111.79 52.02
N ASN A 794 27.65 -111.24 53.09
CA ASN A 794 28.03 -111.44 54.48
C ASN A 794 27.23 -112.58 55.17
N GLY A 795 26.47 -113.39 54.40
CA GLY A 795 25.71 -114.54 54.90
C GLY A 795 24.33 -114.22 55.50
N ILE A 796 23.94 -112.94 55.53
CA ILE A 796 22.61 -112.51 56.00
C ILE A 796 21.60 -112.68 54.86
N GLN A 797 20.50 -113.38 55.13
CA GLN A 797 19.36 -113.50 54.24
C GLN A 797 18.23 -112.56 54.68
N ILE A 798 17.73 -111.73 53.77
CA ILE A 798 16.58 -110.86 53.96
C ILE A 798 15.41 -111.46 53.16
N TYR A 799 14.25 -111.60 53.80
CA TYR A 799 13.03 -111.99 53.12
C TYR A 799 12.32 -110.76 52.54
N VAL A 800 11.94 -110.85 51.27
CA VAL A 800 11.22 -109.81 50.52
C VAL A 800 9.88 -110.37 50.04
N GLU A 801 8.79 -109.68 50.37
CA GLU A 801 7.45 -109.91 49.81
C GLU A 801 7.05 -108.69 48.98
N GLU A 802 6.86 -108.88 47.67
CA GLU A 802 6.38 -107.85 46.74
C GLU A 802 4.89 -108.06 46.44
N LYS A 803 4.08 -107.01 46.69
CA LYS A 803 2.62 -107.09 46.63
C LYS A 803 2.03 -105.83 45.97
N GLY A 804 2.02 -105.83 44.64
CA GLY A 804 1.62 -104.66 43.87
C GLY A 804 2.61 -103.52 44.07
N ASN A 805 2.16 -102.36 44.54
CA ASN A 805 3.00 -101.17 44.75
C ASN A 805 3.64 -101.13 46.16
N THR A 806 3.83 -102.26 46.82
CA THR A 806 4.36 -102.34 48.19
C THR A 806 5.35 -103.49 48.32
N ILE A 807 6.52 -103.18 48.92
CA ILE A 807 7.61 -104.13 49.14
C ILE A 807 7.86 -104.19 50.65
N LEU A 808 7.84 -105.40 51.23
CA LEU A 808 8.07 -105.62 52.66
C LEU A 808 9.41 -106.33 52.89
N PHE A 809 10.25 -105.77 53.75
CA PHE A 809 11.56 -106.34 54.13
C PHE A 809 11.52 -106.86 55.57
N THR A 810 11.94 -108.11 55.81
CA THR A 810 12.05 -108.67 57.18
C THR A 810 13.34 -109.44 57.41
N SER A 811 13.82 -109.41 58.67
CA SER A 811 15.05 -110.07 59.13
C SER A 811 14.84 -110.70 60.51
N GLY A 812 15.27 -111.96 60.68
CA GLY A 812 15.09 -112.72 61.93
C GLY A 812 16.20 -112.55 62.97
N TYR A 813 17.22 -111.73 62.70
CA TYR A 813 18.40 -111.57 63.57
C TYR A 813 18.69 -110.09 63.87
N MET A 814 18.06 -109.55 64.91
CA MET A 814 18.46 -108.28 65.55
C MET A 814 18.39 -108.41 67.07
N TYR A 815 19.54 -108.67 67.69
CA TYR A 815 19.72 -108.46 69.14
C TYR A 815 20.11 -106.99 69.39
N HIS A 816 19.66 -106.46 70.53
CA HIS A 816 19.93 -105.14 71.12
C HIS A 816 20.82 -104.13 70.36
N ASP A 817 20.20 -102.99 70.04
CA ASP A 817 20.78 -101.65 70.11
C ASP A 817 21.92 -101.29 69.13
N ASN A 818 21.63 -101.35 67.81
CA ASN A 818 21.73 -100.19 66.91
C ASN A 818 21.23 -100.50 65.47
N LEU A 819 20.75 -99.47 64.76
CA LEU A 819 20.40 -99.52 63.34
C LEU A 819 21.52 -98.88 62.49
N HIS A 820 21.80 -99.42 61.30
CA HIS A 820 22.91 -98.95 60.46
C HIS A 820 22.55 -97.64 59.72
N PRO A 821 23.44 -96.62 59.63
CA PRO A 821 23.11 -95.30 59.07
C PRO A 821 22.67 -95.20 57.60
N LEU A 822 22.59 -96.32 56.86
CA LEU A 822 22.21 -96.34 55.44
C LEU A 822 20.68 -96.36 55.20
N TRP A 823 19.88 -96.32 56.27
CA TRP A 823 18.41 -96.42 56.20
C TRP A 823 17.68 -95.12 56.59
N TYR A 824 18.39 -93.99 56.62
CA TYR A 824 17.83 -92.66 56.89
C TYR A 824 18.03 -91.74 55.68
N ASP A 825 17.14 -91.86 54.69
CA ASP A 825 16.87 -90.84 53.68
C ASP A 825 15.48 -90.27 53.97
N THR A 826 15.39 -88.94 54.09
CA THR A 826 14.16 -88.24 54.47
C THR A 826 13.10 -88.21 53.38
N GLU A 827 13.44 -88.22 52.09
CA GLU A 827 12.43 -88.31 51.02
C GLU A 827 11.87 -89.75 50.91
N PHE A 828 12.66 -90.75 51.28
CA PHE A 828 12.24 -92.16 51.29
C PHE A 828 11.28 -92.47 52.45
N GLY A 829 11.49 -91.83 53.61
CA GLY A 829 10.71 -92.05 54.83
C GLY A 829 9.26 -91.53 54.79
N GLU A 830 8.93 -90.56 53.93
CA GLU A 830 7.57 -90.02 53.82
C GLU A 830 6.62 -90.91 52.99
N ILE A 831 7.15 -91.89 52.23
CA ILE A 831 6.36 -92.79 51.36
C ILE A 831 6.36 -94.24 51.85
N PHE A 832 7.39 -94.70 52.57
CA PHE A 832 7.53 -96.10 53.01
C PHE A 832 7.50 -96.27 54.53
N HIS A 833 6.40 -96.85 55.05
CA HIS A 833 6.25 -97.16 56.47
C HIS A 833 7.15 -98.34 56.92
N LEU A 834 8.27 -98.03 57.58
CA LEU A 834 9.11 -98.99 58.28
C LEU A 834 8.48 -99.42 59.62
N VAL A 835 8.13 -100.71 59.75
CA VAL A 835 7.55 -101.28 60.97
C VAL A 835 8.48 -102.36 61.54
N ARG A 836 8.90 -102.22 62.81
CA ARG A 836 9.68 -103.22 63.55
C ARG A 836 8.75 -104.23 64.22
N TRP A 837 9.06 -105.53 64.13
CA TRP A 837 8.27 -106.60 64.75
C TRP A 837 9.17 -107.66 65.40
N ASP A 838 9.14 -107.76 66.73
CA ASP A 838 9.96 -108.70 67.51
C ASP A 838 9.20 -110.04 67.69
N TYR A 839 9.73 -111.14 67.14
CA TYR A 839 9.06 -112.44 67.12
C TYR A 839 9.36 -113.30 68.36
N ARG A 840 8.34 -113.57 69.19
CA ARG A 840 8.39 -114.59 70.26
C ARG A 840 7.54 -115.81 69.88
N GLY A 841 8.07 -117.00 70.11
CA GLY A 841 7.53 -118.23 69.55
C GLY A 841 6.29 -118.82 70.24
N THR A 842 5.75 -119.86 69.59
CA THR A 842 4.71 -120.81 70.06
C THR A 842 3.30 -120.28 70.33
N GLY A 843 2.46 -120.32 69.29
CA GLY A 843 1.11 -120.91 69.41
C GLY A 843 -0.08 -119.97 69.54
N ARG A 844 -1.02 -120.11 68.58
CA ARG A 844 -2.38 -119.53 68.52
C ARG A 844 -2.48 -118.01 68.30
N SER A 845 -2.90 -117.67 67.08
CA SER A 845 -3.89 -116.63 66.73
C SER A 845 -3.99 -115.38 67.61
N ASP A 846 -3.58 -114.25 67.03
CA ASP A 846 -4.55 -113.18 66.80
C ASP A 846 -4.33 -112.54 65.43
N LYS A 847 -5.43 -112.29 64.70
CA LYS A 847 -5.43 -111.45 63.50
C LYS A 847 -5.78 -110.02 63.92
N PRO A 848 -5.02 -108.99 63.52
CA PRO A 848 -5.60 -107.66 63.35
C PRO A 848 -6.82 -107.76 62.43
N ARG A 849 -7.96 -107.21 62.86
CA ARG A 849 -9.21 -107.27 62.11
C ARG A 849 -9.23 -106.22 61.00
N ASP A 850 -10.07 -106.45 59.99
CA ASP A 850 -10.50 -105.39 59.08
C ASP A 850 -11.09 -104.22 59.87
N ALA A 851 -10.59 -103.02 59.59
CA ALA A 851 -11.23 -101.77 59.97
C ALA A 851 -11.63 -101.04 58.67
N LYS A 852 -12.93 -100.76 58.53
CA LYS A 852 -13.48 -99.83 57.55
C LYS A 852 -13.99 -98.59 58.27
N ALA A 853 -14.04 -97.49 57.54
CA ALA A 853 -14.51 -96.17 57.95
C ALA A 853 -13.57 -95.45 58.95
N ASP A 854 -13.45 -94.12 58.89
CA ASP A 854 -14.08 -93.20 57.92
C ASP A 854 -13.13 -92.80 56.78
#